data_AF-A0A7X9AHJ6-F1
#
_entry.id   AF-A0A7X9AHJ6-F1
#
_cell.length_a   1.000
_cell.length_b   1.000
_cell.length_c   1.000
_cell.angle_alpha   90.00
_cell.angle_beta   90.00
_cell.angle_gamma   90.00
#
_symmetry.space_group_name_H-M   'P 1'
#
loop_
_entity.id
_entity.type
_entity.pdbx_description
1 polymer ?
#
loop_
_entity_poly.entity_id
_entity_poly.type
_entity_poly.pdbx_seq_one_letter_code
_entity_poly.pdbx_strand_id
1 'polypeptide(L)'
;MGLLLVGLNHKTAPLVVRERLAFGESGLESSLTGLLGNPAIQEGVILSTCNRTEIYVSTPELPEGERQLLDFLALSRGVEPEEFRPHLYRHAEDQAVAHLFAVASGLDSMIPGENQVLGQVRKAWETARNSGATGPHLDRLFPWAVRVGRRARSQTRINQGAASISHAAAEMARTLLGDLARRTVLVLGAGKTSELTLRHLTHCGVQRVSVSNRTDARARELARRCGVHAVPFEDLDRTLADCDILLTSTGAPHFILTRERLERLMQTRPARPLFIMDIALPRDVEPSCADLEQVHLYNLDDLQQAVARNLSHRHEEVAEVTRMVEEETREFLRDLAGRRAVPAIRKLREHVEALRQEELERARAHGLNAETSTLLENFSRNLVRKLLHQPTRRLREMAADGEDPSRLQRSLALFGLESPLEAPIGSSPEVDSGRPLLRLGTRGSDLAMAQSQAVADALRRAWPELEVRLEVIRTTGDRIQDRALSTFGGKGIFTRELEDALLEGRIDLAVHSLKDLPGTLPAGLALASPPRREDPRDCLVGPPLSELPPGARIGTGSPRRRAQLLSLRGDLRCLEIRGNLPTRIRKWQAGDYDALVLAQAGLNRLGLERLGLKPDQVHPLEPEECLPAAGQGLLGLEYREDDESTRIRLQALADPESTRAAQAERAFLEELQGGCQAPVAALARLDARGICLEALVAAPSGEPVLRRRDWAAPENSAELGRRIARKLLDSGARRWLPGTENPERKSPGILEGRRIVVTRAAEQAGELADRLAAQGGIPLLVPTIRLEDPEDPAPLDQALAELDRYDWLVLTSPNAPLRLQARLQTGLAGLRARIACIGPSTARAVQEYLGRQTDLLSREYVAEGLLEAFRAHPLEGRQILLARAAEARDVLPGGLRERGARVDVVPLYRTVALEDLPSGTRQELLEGVDLVTVTASSVVRAFHRLTEGLLDSRKTPLAALGPITAQTARELGYERVGVAPEATLDSLVQTAIEMLA
;
A
#
# COMPACT_ATOMS: atom_id res chain seq x y z
N MET A 1 23.66 24.41 3.06
CA MET A 1 22.89 23.73 4.12
C MET A 1 23.41 22.32 4.23
N GLY A 2 23.91 21.99 5.42
CA GLY A 2 24.39 20.67 5.78
C GLY A 2 23.32 19.92 6.58
N LEU A 3 23.30 18.60 6.39
CA LEU A 3 22.55 17.68 7.22
C LEU A 3 23.42 17.28 8.40
N LEU A 4 22.89 17.37 9.62
CA LEU A 4 23.56 16.96 10.84
C LEU A 4 22.69 15.99 11.61
N LEU A 5 23.31 14.91 12.09
CA LEU A 5 22.74 13.99 13.05
C LEU A 5 23.60 14.02 14.31
N VAL A 6 22.96 14.26 15.45
CA VAL A 6 23.55 14.00 16.77
C VAL A 6 22.63 13.05 17.51
N GLY A 7 23.21 12.00 18.09
CA GLY A 7 22.43 11.03 18.83
C GLY A 7 23.28 10.12 19.69
N LEU A 8 22.60 9.27 20.43
CA LEU A 8 23.18 8.18 21.18
C LEU A 8 22.36 6.92 20.98
N ASN A 9 23.00 5.78 21.22
CA ASN A 9 22.34 4.48 21.12
C ASN A 9 22.93 3.51 22.16
N HIS A 10 22.38 2.30 22.18
CA HIS A 10 22.83 1.22 23.07
C HIS A 10 24.32 0.84 22.97
N LYS A 11 25.01 1.18 21.87
CA LYS A 11 26.45 0.91 21.70
C LYS A 11 27.31 1.98 22.35
N THR A 12 26.82 3.22 22.41
CA THR A 12 27.60 4.39 22.86
C THR A 12 27.21 4.86 24.26
N ALA A 13 25.99 4.57 24.72
CA ALA A 13 25.44 5.08 25.97
C ALA A 13 24.83 3.97 26.84
N PRO A 14 25.18 3.90 28.14
CA PRO A 14 24.52 3.01 29.09
C PRO A 14 23.06 3.42 29.29
N LEU A 15 22.21 2.48 29.72
CA LEU A 15 20.77 2.71 29.91
C LEU A 15 20.44 3.96 30.74
N VAL A 16 21.20 4.21 31.82
CA VAL A 16 21.02 5.36 32.72
C VAL A 16 21.10 6.70 31.98
N VAL A 17 22.02 6.83 31.02
CA VAL A 17 22.20 8.06 30.22
C VAL A 17 21.09 8.16 29.16
N ARG A 18 20.71 7.02 28.55
CA ARG A 18 19.64 6.98 27.54
C ARG A 18 18.28 7.36 28.10
N GLU A 19 17.97 6.92 29.32
CA GLU A 19 16.72 7.27 30.01
C GLU A 19 16.55 8.77 30.20
N ARG A 20 17.63 9.45 30.60
CA ARG A 20 17.62 10.90 30.84
C ARG A 20 17.45 11.70 29.54
N LEU A 21 17.94 11.18 28.42
CA LEU A 21 17.85 11.82 27.12
C LEU A 21 16.66 11.36 26.26
N ALA A 22 15.90 10.36 26.70
CA ALA A 22 14.74 9.89 25.96
C ALA A 22 13.63 10.95 25.86
N PHE A 23 12.93 10.97 24.73
CA PHE A 23 11.73 11.77 24.52
C PHE A 23 10.49 10.88 24.62
N GLY A 24 9.60 11.20 25.56
CA GLY A 24 8.29 10.56 25.69
C GLY A 24 7.30 11.08 24.64
N GLU A 25 6.22 10.32 24.39
CA GLU A 25 5.19 10.68 23.41
C GLU A 25 4.44 11.96 23.81
N SER A 26 4.16 12.14 25.11
CA SER A 26 3.56 13.35 25.67
C SER A 26 4.64 14.42 25.86
N GLY A 27 4.87 15.24 24.84
CA GLY A 27 5.85 16.35 24.87
C GLY A 27 6.83 16.36 23.69
N LEU A 28 6.70 15.44 22.74
CA LEU A 28 7.53 15.41 21.54
C LEU A 28 7.28 16.64 20.64
N GLU A 29 6.03 17.04 20.46
CA GLU A 29 5.66 18.22 19.65
C GLU A 29 6.24 19.51 20.23
N SER A 30 6.12 19.73 21.54
CA SER A 30 6.72 20.89 22.21
C SER A 30 8.25 20.87 22.13
N SER A 31 8.86 19.69 22.16
CA SER A 31 10.31 19.54 21.99
C SER A 31 10.75 19.91 20.58
N LEU A 32 9.97 19.53 19.54
CA LEU A 32 10.22 19.93 18.15
C LEU A 32 10.07 21.44 17.95
N THR A 33 9.06 22.07 18.56
CA THR A 33 8.93 23.53 18.54
C THR A 33 10.12 24.22 19.21
N GLY A 34 10.56 23.72 20.37
CA GLY A 34 11.75 24.24 21.05
C GLY A 34 13.03 24.06 20.23
N LEU A 35 13.14 22.95 19.49
CA LEU A 35 14.27 22.67 18.59
C LEU A 35 14.34 23.71 17.46
N LEU A 36 13.22 24.03 16.80
CA LEU A 36 13.16 25.04 15.73
C LEU A 36 13.27 26.48 16.24
N GLY A 37 13.09 26.72 17.55
CA GLY A 37 13.34 28.03 18.15
C GLY A 37 14.80 28.47 18.07
N ASN A 38 15.71 27.55 17.74
CA ASN A 38 17.13 27.79 17.58
C ASN A 38 17.45 28.32 16.17
N PRO A 39 18.04 29.53 16.02
CA PRO A 39 18.19 30.19 14.73
C PRO A 39 19.09 29.46 13.72
N ALA A 40 19.96 28.56 14.18
CA ALA A 40 20.81 27.74 13.31
C ALA A 40 20.14 26.44 12.82
N ILE A 41 18.94 26.13 13.30
CA ILE A 41 18.20 24.91 12.96
C ILE A 41 16.97 25.28 12.14
N GLN A 42 16.91 24.80 10.89
CA GLN A 42 15.80 25.11 9.97
C GLN A 42 14.77 23.99 9.87
N GLU A 43 15.22 22.75 10.00
CA GLU A 43 14.36 21.56 9.97
C GLU A 43 14.87 20.59 11.04
N GLY A 44 13.98 19.82 11.68
CA GLY A 44 14.32 18.90 12.75
C GLY A 44 13.40 17.68 12.82
N VAL A 45 13.99 16.48 13.01
CA VAL A 45 13.27 15.24 13.34
C VAL A 45 13.92 14.60 14.56
N ILE A 46 13.11 14.28 15.58
CA ILE A 46 13.55 13.58 16.79
C ILE A 46 13.08 12.12 16.70
N LEU A 47 14.04 11.20 16.59
CA LEU A 47 13.81 9.75 16.65
C LEU A 47 14.21 9.22 18.03
N SER A 48 13.20 9.01 18.87
CA SER A 48 13.36 8.45 20.22
C SER A 48 12.77 7.06 20.27
N THR A 49 13.59 6.06 20.60
CA THR A 49 13.19 4.66 20.76
C THR A 49 13.81 4.08 22.03
N CYS A 50 13.48 2.82 22.37
CA CYS A 50 14.11 2.14 23.51
C CYS A 50 15.64 1.96 23.37
N ASN A 51 16.16 2.01 22.15
CA ASN A 51 17.56 1.71 21.83
C ASN A 51 18.38 2.90 21.36
N ARG A 52 17.74 4.04 21.07
CA ARG A 52 18.41 5.25 20.58
C ARG A 52 17.60 6.51 20.81
N THR A 53 18.32 7.61 20.90
CA THR A 53 17.77 8.96 20.78
C THR A 53 18.62 9.70 19.77
N GLU A 54 18.02 10.06 18.65
CA GLU A 54 18.68 10.68 17.51
C GLU A 54 17.92 11.92 17.08
N ILE A 55 18.64 13.01 16.83
CA ILE A 55 18.07 14.25 16.30
C ILE A 55 18.74 14.57 14.98
N TYR A 56 17.93 14.58 13.92
CA TYR A 56 18.34 14.95 12.56
C TYR A 56 17.94 16.40 12.33
N VAL A 57 18.90 17.25 12.00
CA VAL A 57 18.67 18.67 11.74
C VAL A 57 19.24 19.11 10.39
N SER A 58 18.56 20.06 9.77
CA SER A 58 19.08 20.81 8.63
C SER A 58 19.60 22.14 9.13
N THR A 59 20.88 22.44 8.88
CA THR A 59 21.54 23.67 9.35
C THR A 59 22.34 24.35 8.24
N PRO A 60 22.37 25.70 8.18
CA PRO A 60 23.25 26.41 7.26
C PRO A 60 24.73 26.11 7.52
N GLU A 61 25.13 26.05 8.80
CA GLU A 61 26.51 25.88 9.25
C GLU A 61 26.60 24.76 10.30
N LEU A 62 27.32 23.69 9.97
CA LEU A 62 27.40 22.50 10.82
C LEU A 62 27.91 22.78 12.25
N PRO A 63 28.98 23.57 12.48
CA PRO A 63 29.48 23.79 13.85
C PRO A 63 28.49 24.55 14.73
N GLU A 64 27.80 25.53 14.17
CA GLU A 64 26.81 26.34 14.90
C GLU A 64 25.53 25.55 15.17
N GLY A 65 25.05 24.80 14.17
CA GLY A 65 23.91 23.89 14.34
C GLY A 65 24.17 22.81 15.39
N GLU A 66 25.40 22.27 15.45
CA GLU A 66 25.80 21.31 16.48
C GLU A 66 25.78 21.91 17.88
N ARG A 67 26.35 23.11 18.06
CA ARG A 67 26.34 23.80 19.35
C ARG A 67 24.91 24.02 19.86
N GLN A 68 24.05 24.59 19.03
CA GLN A 68 22.65 24.87 19.41
C GLN A 68 21.85 23.58 19.67
N LEU A 69 22.17 22.49 18.97
CA LEU A 69 21.55 21.20 19.22
C LEU A 69 21.96 20.60 20.57
N LEU A 70 23.23 20.76 20.97
CA LEU A 70 23.71 20.34 22.30
C LEU A 70 23.09 21.19 23.41
N ASP A 71 23.01 22.51 23.23
CA ASP A 71 22.37 23.43 24.18
C ASP A 71 20.88 23.08 24.36
N PHE A 72 20.19 22.77 23.25
CA PHE A 72 18.80 22.30 23.28
C PHE A 72 18.66 20.99 24.06
N LEU A 73 19.54 20.01 23.86
CA LEU A 73 19.52 18.74 24.59
C LEU A 73 19.70 18.95 26.10
N ALA A 74 20.67 19.78 26.48
CA ALA A 74 20.94 20.10 27.89
C ALA A 74 19.74 20.80 28.54
N LEU A 75 19.20 21.85 27.89
CA LEU A 75 18.08 22.63 28.41
C LEU A 75 16.78 21.81 28.48
N SER A 76 16.48 21.04 27.44
CA SER A 76 15.23 20.29 27.34
C SER A 76 15.14 19.12 28.32
N ARG A 77 16.29 18.59 28.78
CA ARG A 77 16.38 17.43 29.69
C ARG A 77 16.87 17.79 31.09
N GLY A 78 17.38 19.00 31.31
CA GLY A 78 17.93 19.42 32.60
C GLY A 78 19.16 18.62 33.00
N VAL A 79 19.99 18.27 32.01
CA VAL A 79 21.21 17.47 32.20
C VAL A 79 22.40 18.30 31.76
N GLU A 80 23.47 18.32 32.56
CA GLU A 80 24.70 19.02 32.21
C GLU A 80 25.35 18.39 30.95
N PRO A 81 25.83 19.19 29.98
CA PRO A 81 26.45 18.68 28.75
C PRO A 81 27.53 17.62 28.98
N GLU A 82 28.33 17.78 30.03
CA GLU A 82 29.43 16.86 30.38
C GLU A 82 28.95 15.44 30.74
N GLU A 83 27.69 15.26 31.16
CA GLU A 83 27.16 13.95 31.53
C GLU A 83 26.81 13.07 30.31
N PHE A 84 26.50 13.68 29.16
CA PHE A 84 26.07 12.93 27.97
C PHE A 84 26.97 13.08 26.75
N ARG A 85 27.77 14.16 26.68
CA ARG A 85 28.65 14.44 25.54
C ARG A 85 29.63 13.31 25.19
N PRO A 86 30.23 12.57 26.16
CA PRO A 86 31.09 11.42 25.83
C PRO A 86 30.38 10.25 25.14
N HIS A 87 29.04 10.20 25.24
CA HIS A 87 28.21 9.12 24.72
C HIS A 87 27.55 9.43 23.37
N LEU A 88 27.68 10.67 22.89
CA LEU A 88 27.09 11.10 21.62
C LEU A 88 27.97 10.71 20.43
N TYR A 89 27.34 10.23 19.36
CA TYR A 89 27.93 10.19 18.03
C TYR A 89 27.36 11.30 17.16
N ARG A 90 28.20 11.70 16.20
CA ARG A 90 27.91 12.76 15.23
C ARG A 90 28.12 12.22 13.83
N HIS A 91 27.11 12.41 12.99
CA HIS A 91 27.21 12.17 11.56
C HIS A 91 26.80 13.42 10.80
N ALA A 92 27.60 13.80 9.81
CA ALA A 92 27.31 14.94 8.94
C ALA A 92 27.12 14.47 7.51
N GLU A 93 26.26 15.17 6.78
CA GLU A 93 26.01 14.99 5.35
C GLU A 93 25.79 13.51 4.94
N ASP A 94 26.70 12.94 4.14
CA ASP A 94 26.63 11.58 3.62
C ASP A 94 26.55 10.52 4.72
N GLN A 95 27.30 10.72 5.82
CA GLN A 95 27.27 9.83 6.96
C GLN A 95 25.91 9.83 7.65
N ALA A 96 25.24 10.98 7.75
CA ALA A 96 23.92 11.07 8.36
C ALA A 96 22.86 10.37 7.50
N VAL A 97 22.98 10.46 6.17
CA VAL A 97 22.12 9.73 5.22
C VAL A 97 22.33 8.22 5.35
N ALA A 98 23.59 7.77 5.28
CA ALA A 98 23.94 6.36 5.37
C ALA A 98 23.46 5.75 6.69
N HIS A 99 23.66 6.48 7.79
CA HIS A 99 23.21 6.04 9.12
C HIS A 99 21.69 5.90 9.18
N LEU A 100 20.92 6.88 8.73
CA LEU A 100 19.46 6.79 8.71
C LEU A 100 18.96 5.60 7.88
N PHE A 101 19.58 5.35 6.71
CA PHE A 101 19.24 4.21 5.86
C PHE A 101 19.58 2.87 6.53
N ALA A 102 20.71 2.79 7.24
CA ALA A 102 21.07 1.62 8.04
C ALA A 102 20.08 1.38 9.19
N VAL A 103 19.67 2.44 9.91
CA VAL A 103 18.66 2.38 10.97
C VAL A 103 17.31 1.92 10.43
N ALA A 104 16.82 2.53 9.33
CA ALA A 104 15.55 2.17 8.72
C ALA A 104 15.52 0.73 8.16
N SER A 105 16.69 0.23 7.72
CA SER A 105 16.87 -1.14 7.25
C SER A 105 17.04 -2.16 8.38
N GLY A 106 17.21 -1.69 9.63
CA GLY A 106 17.42 -2.53 10.80
C GLY A 106 18.83 -3.11 10.92
N LEU A 107 19.82 -2.58 10.19
CA LEU A 107 21.24 -2.95 10.30
C LEU A 107 21.86 -2.46 11.61
N ASP A 108 21.51 -1.24 12.01
CA ASP A 108 22.02 -0.63 13.23
C ASP A 108 21.14 -0.94 14.46
N SER A 109 20.22 -1.90 14.35
CA SER A 109 19.42 -2.40 15.48
C SER A 109 20.20 -3.46 16.26
N MET A 110 20.02 -3.51 17.59
CA MET A 110 20.69 -4.54 18.40
C MET A 110 20.22 -5.97 18.01
N ILE A 111 19.01 -6.08 17.46
CA ILE A 111 18.53 -7.26 16.73
C ILE A 111 18.48 -6.90 15.24
N PRO A 112 19.44 -7.37 14.41
CA PRO A 112 19.42 -7.12 12.98
C PRO A 112 18.11 -7.60 12.35
N GLY A 113 17.39 -6.68 11.69
CA GLY A 113 16.10 -6.96 11.04
C GLY A 113 14.85 -6.83 11.93
N GLU A 114 14.94 -6.15 13.08
CA GLU A 114 13.76 -5.90 13.91
C GLU A 114 12.66 -5.13 13.16
N ASN A 115 11.42 -5.65 13.20
CA ASN A 115 10.30 -5.11 12.44
C ASN A 115 9.83 -3.71 12.89
N GLN A 116 10.15 -3.30 14.12
CA GLN A 116 9.61 -2.09 14.73
C GLN A 116 10.31 -0.79 14.30
N VAL A 117 11.62 -0.83 14.04
CA VAL A 117 12.43 0.40 13.81
C VAL A 117 12.00 1.18 12.57
N LEU A 118 11.69 0.52 11.45
CA LEU A 118 11.14 1.19 10.26
C LEU A 118 9.83 1.93 10.56
N GLY A 119 8.97 1.35 11.40
CA GLY A 119 7.73 1.99 11.84
C GLY A 119 7.99 3.20 12.72
N GLN A 120 9.00 3.12 13.60
CA GLN A 120 9.43 4.23 14.46
C GLN A 120 10.04 5.39 13.65
N VAL A 121 10.90 5.09 12.66
CA VAL A 121 11.46 6.10 11.74
C VAL A 121 10.34 6.83 10.99
N ARG A 122 9.36 6.07 10.47
CA ARG A 122 8.19 6.65 9.81
C ARG A 122 7.37 7.53 10.75
N LYS A 123 7.08 7.06 11.96
CA LYS A 123 6.31 7.80 12.97
C LYS A 123 7.02 9.10 13.37
N ALA A 124 8.33 9.05 13.62
CA ALA A 124 9.13 10.23 13.98
C ALA A 124 9.07 11.30 12.89
N TRP A 125 9.19 10.91 11.62
CA TRP A 125 9.03 11.82 10.48
C TRP A 125 7.60 12.37 10.36
N GLU A 126 6.57 11.53 10.45
CA GLU A 126 5.17 11.97 10.39
C GLU A 126 4.82 12.95 11.52
N THR A 127 5.29 12.71 12.74
CA THR A 127 5.12 13.64 13.86
C THR A 127 5.82 14.97 13.59
N ALA A 128 7.09 14.95 13.18
CA ALA A 128 7.83 16.17 12.87
C ALA A 128 7.18 16.98 11.74
N ARG A 129 6.71 16.30 10.69
CA ARG A 129 6.02 16.93 9.56
C ARG A 129 4.68 17.55 9.96
N ASN A 130 3.89 16.85 10.78
CA ASN A 130 2.61 17.36 11.27
C ASN A 130 2.78 18.57 12.19
N SER A 131 3.91 18.66 12.92
CA SER A 131 4.27 19.83 13.72
C SER A 131 4.91 20.98 12.91
N GLY A 132 5.03 20.85 11.58
CA GLY A 132 5.68 21.84 10.72
C GLY A 132 7.19 21.96 10.93
N ALA A 133 7.82 20.93 11.53
CA ALA A 133 9.24 20.91 11.86
C ALA A 133 10.14 20.37 10.75
N THR A 134 9.58 19.83 9.68
CA THR A 134 10.32 19.37 8.51
C THR A 134 10.15 20.33 7.33
N GLY A 135 11.11 20.29 6.41
CA GLY A 135 11.08 21.03 5.17
C GLY A 135 11.64 20.20 4.01
N PRO A 136 12.04 20.86 2.89
CA PRO A 136 12.44 20.17 1.66
C PRO A 136 13.59 19.17 1.81
N HIS A 137 14.45 19.31 2.83
CA HIS A 137 15.60 18.41 3.03
C HIS A 137 15.15 17.12 3.73
N LEU A 138 14.49 17.24 4.89
CA LEU A 138 14.07 16.09 5.68
C LEU A 138 12.85 15.38 5.07
N ASP A 139 11.92 16.10 4.42
CA ASP A 139 10.78 15.51 3.69
C ASP A 139 11.19 14.75 2.43
N ARG A 140 12.44 14.90 1.99
CA ARG A 140 13.01 14.07 0.93
C ARG A 140 13.78 12.88 1.48
N LEU A 141 14.58 13.10 2.53
CA LEU A 141 15.45 12.09 3.12
C LEU A 141 14.66 10.96 3.80
N PHE A 142 13.71 11.30 4.68
CA PHE A 142 13.00 10.29 5.49
C PHE A 142 12.11 9.35 4.66
N PRO A 143 11.35 9.83 3.65
CA PRO A 143 10.62 8.92 2.76
C PRO A 143 11.54 8.01 1.94
N TRP A 144 12.73 8.48 1.57
CA TRP A 144 13.75 7.63 0.93
C TRP A 144 14.23 6.54 1.89
N ALA A 145 14.53 6.90 3.15
CA ALA A 145 14.91 5.94 4.18
C ALA A 145 13.83 4.87 4.40
N VAL A 146 12.55 5.26 4.44
CA VAL A 146 11.43 4.31 4.56
C VAL A 146 11.36 3.36 3.36
N ARG A 147 11.64 3.85 2.14
CA ARG A 147 11.71 3.03 0.93
C ARG A 147 12.85 2.02 0.98
N VAL A 148 14.04 2.46 1.36
CA VAL A 148 15.22 1.60 1.52
C VAL A 148 14.95 0.51 2.56
N GLY A 149 14.39 0.88 3.71
CA GLY A 149 14.01 -0.08 4.75
C GLY A 149 12.97 -1.11 4.29
N ARG A 150 11.95 -0.71 3.50
CA ARG A 150 11.01 -1.67 2.90
C ARG A 150 11.69 -2.61 1.91
N ARG A 151 12.59 -2.07 1.08
CA ARG A 151 13.34 -2.81 0.06
C ARG A 151 14.24 -3.86 0.70
N ALA A 152 15.03 -3.49 1.71
CA ALA A 152 15.89 -4.39 2.47
C ALA A 152 15.09 -5.58 3.03
N ARG A 153 13.90 -5.31 3.57
CA ARG A 153 13.00 -6.33 4.13
C ARG A 153 12.36 -7.25 3.09
N SER A 154 12.03 -6.74 1.91
CA SER A 154 11.40 -7.55 0.86
C SER A 154 12.39 -8.35 0.03
N GLN A 155 13.65 -7.90 -0.04
CA GLN A 155 14.67 -8.47 -0.92
C GLN A 155 15.70 -9.32 -0.19
N THR A 156 15.76 -9.26 1.15
CA THR A 156 16.70 -10.03 1.96
C THR A 156 16.00 -10.82 3.05
N ARG A 157 16.67 -11.83 3.61
CA ARG A 157 16.16 -12.64 4.74
C ARG A 157 16.46 -12.02 6.10
N ILE A 158 16.85 -10.74 6.17
CA ILE A 158 17.23 -10.06 7.42
C ILE A 158 16.13 -10.15 8.51
N ASN A 159 14.85 -10.30 8.11
CA ASN A 159 13.71 -10.45 9.02
C ASN A 159 13.36 -11.90 9.42
N GLN A 160 13.91 -12.93 8.76
CA GLN A 160 13.52 -14.32 9.03
C GLN A 160 14.21 -14.83 10.30
N GLY A 161 13.44 -15.39 11.25
CA GLY A 161 13.96 -16.06 12.45
C GLY A 161 14.68 -15.17 13.47
N ALA A 162 14.38 -13.86 13.53
CA ALA A 162 14.97 -12.98 14.53
C ALA A 162 14.55 -13.43 15.95
N ALA A 163 15.52 -13.87 16.76
CA ALA A 163 15.30 -14.12 18.18
C ALA A 163 14.78 -12.82 18.82
N SER A 164 13.53 -12.82 19.27
CA SER A 164 12.91 -11.62 19.86
C SER A 164 13.34 -11.45 21.32
N ILE A 165 13.24 -10.23 21.84
CA ILE A 165 13.42 -9.94 23.27
C ILE A 165 12.50 -10.84 24.11
N SER A 166 11.27 -11.06 23.64
CA SER A 166 10.29 -11.96 24.23
C SER A 166 10.75 -13.42 24.29
N HIS A 167 11.53 -13.87 23.31
CA HIS A 167 12.08 -15.23 23.28
C HIS A 167 13.26 -15.38 24.24
N ALA A 168 14.23 -14.46 24.21
CA ALA A 168 15.33 -14.47 25.17
C ALA A 168 14.83 -14.33 26.61
N ALA A 169 13.78 -13.55 26.81
CA ALA A 169 13.11 -13.41 28.09
C ALA A 169 12.62 -14.76 28.66
N ALA A 170 11.92 -15.55 27.85
CA ALA A 170 11.42 -16.85 28.25
C ALA A 170 12.55 -17.88 28.48
N GLU A 171 13.60 -17.86 27.66
CA GLU A 171 14.77 -18.74 27.82
C GLU A 171 15.57 -18.43 29.10
N MET A 172 15.77 -17.14 29.42
CA MET A 172 16.43 -16.73 30.67
C MET A 172 15.59 -17.15 31.89
N ALA A 173 14.27 -16.94 31.84
CA ALA A 173 13.38 -17.39 32.90
C ALA A 173 13.43 -18.92 33.09
N ARG A 174 13.48 -19.69 31.99
CA ARG A 174 13.60 -21.16 32.00
C ARG A 174 14.92 -21.63 32.59
N THR A 175 16.02 -20.96 32.25
CA THR A 175 17.36 -21.28 32.76
C THR A 175 17.42 -21.12 34.28
N LEU A 176 16.76 -20.09 34.82
CA LEU A 176 16.80 -19.78 36.25
C LEU A 176 15.75 -20.54 37.07
N LEU A 177 14.53 -20.68 36.55
CA LEU A 177 13.38 -21.24 37.28
C LEU A 177 13.03 -22.68 36.86
N GLY A 178 13.69 -23.24 35.84
CA GLY A 178 13.40 -24.57 35.31
C GLY A 178 12.09 -24.61 34.51
N ASP A 179 11.27 -25.64 34.75
CA ASP A 179 9.98 -25.80 34.08
C ASP A 179 9.04 -24.62 34.38
N LEU A 180 8.59 -23.96 33.31
CA LEU A 180 7.74 -22.78 33.38
C LEU A 180 6.25 -23.13 33.51
N ALA A 181 5.84 -24.38 33.27
CA ALA A 181 4.43 -24.77 33.28
C ALA A 181 3.74 -24.54 34.64
N ARG A 182 4.51 -24.66 35.73
CA ARG A 182 4.03 -24.48 37.12
C ARG A 182 4.28 -23.07 37.67
N ARG A 183 4.88 -22.17 36.89
CA ARG A 183 5.23 -20.82 37.34
C ARG A 183 4.09 -19.85 37.13
N THR A 184 4.06 -18.83 37.98
CA THR A 184 3.09 -17.74 37.92
C THR A 184 3.74 -16.49 37.34
N VAL A 185 3.11 -15.91 36.31
CA VAL A 185 3.59 -14.70 35.64
C VAL A 185 2.64 -13.54 35.92
N LEU A 186 3.19 -12.40 36.31
CA LEU A 186 2.50 -11.12 36.37
C LEU A 186 3.09 -10.16 35.34
N VAL A 187 2.23 -9.56 34.52
CA VAL A 187 2.60 -8.51 33.57
C VAL A 187 2.10 -7.17 34.08
N LEU A 188 3.02 -6.24 34.29
CA LEU A 188 2.77 -4.86 34.67
C LEU A 188 2.91 -3.96 33.44
N GLY A 189 1.77 -3.48 32.93
CA GLY A 189 1.71 -2.65 31.73
C GLY A 189 1.03 -3.36 30.55
N ALA A 190 0.29 -2.59 29.76
CA ALA A 190 -0.53 -3.09 28.65
C ALA A 190 0.03 -2.73 27.25
N GLY A 191 1.35 -2.58 27.14
CA GLY A 191 2.02 -2.20 25.90
C GLY A 191 2.13 -3.33 24.88
N LYS A 192 2.55 -3.00 23.65
CA LYS A 192 2.79 -3.97 22.56
C LYS A 192 3.84 -5.01 22.95
N THR A 193 4.89 -4.61 23.66
CA THR A 193 5.97 -5.49 24.12
C THR A 193 5.52 -6.43 25.24
N SER A 194 4.65 -5.95 26.14
CA SER A 194 3.93 -6.78 27.11
C SER A 194 3.14 -7.88 26.40
N GLU A 195 2.35 -7.52 25.39
CA GLU A 195 1.53 -8.49 24.64
C GLU A 195 2.36 -9.57 23.95
N LEU A 196 3.43 -9.18 23.26
CA LEU A 196 4.28 -10.14 22.52
C LEU A 196 5.00 -11.11 23.47
N THR A 197 5.53 -10.59 24.58
CA THR A 197 6.22 -11.40 25.60
C THR A 197 5.24 -12.32 26.32
N LEU A 198 4.04 -11.82 26.60
CA LEU A 198 2.97 -12.59 27.18
C LEU A 198 2.56 -13.78 26.31
N ARG A 199 2.30 -13.54 25.02
CA ARG A 199 1.96 -14.62 24.07
C ARG A 199 3.07 -15.68 23.99
N HIS A 200 4.33 -15.26 24.03
CA HIS A 200 5.45 -16.18 23.97
C HIS A 200 5.59 -17.02 25.24
N LEU A 201 5.43 -16.42 26.43
CA LEU A 201 5.43 -17.15 27.70
C LEU A 201 4.27 -18.14 27.80
N THR A 202 3.08 -17.77 27.30
CA THR A 202 1.95 -18.71 27.19
C THR A 202 2.26 -19.86 26.23
N HIS A 203 2.90 -19.60 25.09
CA HIS A 203 3.35 -20.65 24.17
C HIS A 203 4.41 -21.58 24.79
N CYS A 204 5.25 -21.08 25.70
CA CYS A 204 6.20 -21.87 26.48
C CYS A 204 5.54 -22.71 27.60
N GLY A 205 4.21 -22.70 27.70
CA GLY A 205 3.45 -23.58 28.59
C GLY A 205 3.08 -22.99 29.95
N VAL A 206 3.35 -21.70 30.21
CA VAL A 206 2.94 -21.05 31.47
C VAL A 206 1.41 -21.04 31.58
N GLN A 207 0.88 -21.63 32.66
CA GLN A 207 -0.56 -21.77 32.84
C GLN A 207 -1.20 -20.64 33.66
N ARG A 208 -0.44 -20.01 34.56
CA ARG A 208 -0.96 -18.99 35.49
C ARG A 208 -0.40 -17.63 35.15
N VAL A 209 -1.19 -16.83 34.46
CA VAL A 209 -0.78 -15.54 33.94
C VAL A 209 -1.78 -14.46 34.33
N SER A 210 -1.28 -13.35 34.85
CA SER A 210 -2.07 -12.18 35.22
C SER A 210 -1.51 -10.91 34.61
N VAL A 211 -2.38 -9.95 34.31
CA VAL A 211 -2.02 -8.63 33.78
C VAL A 211 -2.58 -7.55 34.69
N SER A 212 -1.75 -6.58 35.05
CA SER A 212 -2.16 -5.39 35.79
C SER A 212 -1.65 -4.14 35.08
N ASN A 213 -2.42 -3.06 35.15
CA ASN A 213 -2.09 -1.78 34.56
C ASN A 213 -2.79 -0.66 35.34
N ARG A 214 -2.15 0.51 35.48
CA ARG A 214 -2.72 1.67 36.18
C ARG A 214 -4.14 2.02 35.69
N THR A 215 -4.37 1.88 34.39
CA THR A 215 -5.71 1.95 33.79
C THR A 215 -6.28 0.54 33.68
N ASP A 216 -7.22 0.19 34.56
CA ASP A 216 -7.85 -1.14 34.66
C ASP A 216 -8.44 -1.62 33.32
N ALA A 217 -9.07 -0.71 32.55
CA ALA A 217 -9.60 -1.01 31.23
C ALA A 217 -8.56 -1.62 30.28
N ARG A 218 -7.32 -1.08 30.26
CA ARG A 218 -6.23 -1.58 29.41
C ARG A 218 -5.70 -2.94 29.89
N ALA A 219 -5.70 -3.20 31.21
CA ALA A 219 -5.33 -4.51 31.75
C ALA A 219 -6.35 -5.57 31.31
N ARG A 220 -7.65 -5.28 31.42
CA ARG A 220 -8.74 -6.16 30.99
C ARG A 220 -8.74 -6.42 29.48
N GLU A 221 -8.44 -5.40 28.68
CA GLU A 221 -8.31 -5.50 27.23
C GLU A 221 -7.18 -6.46 26.81
N LEU A 222 -5.97 -6.25 27.35
CA LEU A 222 -4.83 -7.13 27.09
C LEU A 222 -5.09 -8.56 27.61
N ALA A 223 -5.65 -8.69 28.81
CA ALA A 223 -5.99 -9.97 29.40
C ALA A 223 -6.99 -10.75 28.53
N ARG A 224 -8.03 -10.09 28.02
CA ARG A 224 -9.03 -10.68 27.11
C ARG A 224 -8.41 -11.15 25.80
N ARG A 225 -7.51 -10.35 25.21
CA ARG A 225 -6.83 -10.68 23.95
C ARG A 225 -5.89 -11.87 24.07
N CYS A 226 -5.24 -12.02 25.21
CA CYS A 226 -4.28 -13.10 25.47
C CYS A 226 -4.90 -14.31 26.19
N GLY A 227 -6.17 -14.25 26.59
CA GLY A 227 -6.84 -15.33 27.31
C GLY A 227 -6.32 -15.54 28.74
N VAL A 228 -5.94 -14.46 29.42
CA VAL A 228 -5.35 -14.47 30.78
C VAL A 228 -6.18 -13.64 31.75
N HIS A 229 -5.82 -13.59 33.04
CA HIS A 229 -6.58 -12.84 34.05
C HIS A 229 -6.11 -11.38 34.16
N ALA A 230 -7.05 -10.44 34.29
CA ALA A 230 -6.72 -9.07 34.67
C ALA A 230 -6.86 -8.92 36.19
N VAL A 231 -5.91 -8.21 36.79
CA VAL A 231 -5.89 -7.92 38.22
C VAL A 231 -5.88 -6.41 38.43
N PRO A 232 -6.75 -5.86 39.30
CA PRO A 232 -6.75 -4.45 39.64
C PRO A 232 -5.37 -3.98 40.11
N PHE A 233 -4.98 -2.76 39.75
CA PHE A 233 -3.68 -2.21 40.16
C PHE A 233 -3.53 -2.07 41.68
N GLU A 234 -4.65 -1.93 42.40
CA GLU A 234 -4.70 -1.89 43.86
C GLU A 234 -4.31 -3.24 44.50
N ASP A 235 -4.56 -4.35 43.80
CA ASP A 235 -4.20 -5.71 44.24
C ASP A 235 -2.79 -6.14 43.79
N LEU A 236 -1.99 -5.19 43.31
CA LEU A 236 -0.65 -5.45 42.75
C LEU A 236 0.26 -6.15 43.77
N ASP A 237 0.34 -5.66 45.01
CA ASP A 237 1.23 -6.23 46.03
C ASP A 237 0.82 -7.65 46.43
N ARG A 238 -0.49 -7.91 46.54
CA ARG A 238 -1.01 -9.25 46.82
C ARG A 238 -0.67 -10.24 45.70
N THR A 239 -0.76 -9.79 44.45
CA THR A 239 -0.49 -10.64 43.29
C THR A 239 1.01 -10.85 43.08
N LEU A 240 1.82 -9.82 43.34
CA LEU A 240 3.27 -9.92 43.39
C LEU A 240 3.74 -10.88 44.49
N ALA A 241 3.00 -11.00 45.61
CA ALA A 241 3.32 -11.93 46.70
C ALA A 241 3.20 -13.41 46.31
N ASP A 242 2.45 -13.71 45.25
CA ASP A 242 2.29 -15.07 44.72
C ASP A 242 3.00 -15.30 43.38
N CYS A 243 3.52 -14.25 42.75
CA CYS A 243 4.14 -14.27 41.41
C CYS A 243 5.57 -14.84 41.42
N ASP A 244 5.98 -15.61 40.41
CA ASP A 244 7.36 -16.09 40.26
C ASP A 244 8.14 -15.28 39.21
N ILE A 245 7.44 -14.75 38.19
CA ILE A 245 8.00 -13.97 37.08
C ILE A 245 7.21 -12.68 36.89
N LEU A 246 7.85 -11.54 37.12
CA LEU A 246 7.30 -10.22 36.84
C LEU A 246 7.86 -9.68 35.53
N LEU A 247 6.98 -9.26 34.62
CA LEU A 247 7.34 -8.51 33.41
C LEU A 247 6.82 -7.08 33.51
N THR A 248 7.67 -6.07 33.40
CA THR A 248 7.27 -4.66 33.48
C THR A 248 7.57 -3.92 32.17
N SER A 249 6.60 -3.18 31.65
CA SER A 249 6.71 -2.41 30.41
C SER A 249 5.75 -1.23 30.41
N THR A 250 5.79 -0.39 31.45
CA THR A 250 4.94 0.80 31.51
C THR A 250 5.61 2.02 30.85
N GLY A 251 4.86 3.11 30.76
CA GLY A 251 5.38 4.42 30.34
C GLY A 251 5.54 5.37 31.53
N ALA A 252 5.71 4.85 32.75
CA ALA A 252 5.86 5.68 33.94
C ALA A 252 7.19 6.44 33.90
N PRO A 253 7.21 7.74 34.25
CA PRO A 253 8.44 8.51 34.34
C PRO A 253 9.20 8.29 35.67
N HIS A 254 8.75 7.36 36.50
CA HIS A 254 9.29 7.05 37.84
C HIS A 254 9.20 5.55 38.13
N PHE A 255 10.02 5.06 39.07
CA PHE A 255 9.97 3.66 39.50
C PHE A 255 8.62 3.32 40.15
N ILE A 256 7.98 2.27 39.65
CA ILE A 256 6.77 1.69 40.23
C ILE A 256 7.13 0.74 41.38
N LEU A 257 8.26 0.03 41.24
CA LEU A 257 8.82 -0.84 42.27
C LEU A 257 10.11 -0.23 42.82
N THR A 258 10.00 0.32 44.03
CA THR A 258 11.14 0.81 44.81
C THR A 258 11.76 -0.32 45.64
N ARG A 259 13.02 -0.15 46.02
CA ARG A 259 13.75 -1.12 46.86
C ARG A 259 13.01 -1.41 48.15
N GLU A 260 12.54 -0.37 48.84
CA GLU A 260 11.82 -0.50 50.11
C GLU A 260 10.53 -1.33 49.96
N ARG A 261 9.77 -1.10 48.87
CA ARG A 261 8.55 -1.86 48.58
C ARG A 261 8.86 -3.32 48.31
N LEU A 262 9.89 -3.59 47.50
CA LEU A 262 10.27 -4.95 47.14
C LEU A 262 10.87 -5.73 48.32
N GLU A 263 11.65 -5.06 49.18
CA GLU A 263 12.21 -5.64 50.39
C GLU A 263 11.11 -6.10 51.37
N ARG A 264 10.08 -5.27 51.60
CA ARG A 264 8.91 -5.68 52.41
C ARG A 264 8.17 -6.86 51.79
N LEU A 265 8.04 -6.89 50.46
CA LEU A 265 7.40 -8.00 49.75
C LEU A 265 8.19 -9.31 49.96
N MET A 266 9.52 -9.27 49.82
CA MET A 266 10.36 -10.46 49.94
C MET A 266 10.39 -11.05 51.36
N GLN A 267 10.15 -10.23 52.40
CA GLN A 267 9.95 -10.73 53.77
C GLN A 267 8.74 -11.68 53.89
N THR A 268 7.72 -11.51 53.05
CA THR A 268 6.53 -12.40 53.03
C THR A 268 6.71 -13.64 52.16
N ARG A 269 7.88 -13.79 51.50
CA ARG A 269 8.17 -14.83 50.50
C ARG A 269 9.43 -15.65 50.80
N PRO A 270 9.57 -16.27 51.99
CA PRO A 270 10.77 -17.04 52.32
C PRO A 270 10.93 -18.23 51.35
N ALA A 271 12.12 -18.35 50.73
CA ALA A 271 12.51 -19.42 49.81
C ALA A 271 11.76 -19.45 48.45
N ARG A 272 11.20 -18.31 48.00
CA ARG A 272 10.58 -18.18 46.67
C ARG A 272 11.20 -17.03 45.88
N PRO A 273 12.18 -17.30 44.99
CA PRO A 273 12.82 -16.26 44.21
C PRO A 273 11.84 -15.55 43.27
N LEU A 274 12.07 -14.26 43.06
CA LEU A 274 11.30 -13.43 42.14
C LEU A 274 12.19 -13.03 40.97
N PHE A 275 11.80 -13.47 39.77
CA PHE A 275 12.46 -13.09 38.53
C PHE A 275 11.75 -11.87 37.93
N ILE A 276 12.47 -10.78 37.70
CA ILE A 276 11.91 -9.52 37.21
C ILE A 276 12.55 -9.16 35.88
N MET A 277 11.70 -8.87 34.89
CA MET A 277 12.08 -8.44 33.55
C MET A 277 11.59 -7.01 33.36
N ASP A 278 12.50 -6.04 33.46
CA ASP A 278 12.20 -4.64 33.24
C ASP A 278 12.57 -4.21 31.83
N ILE A 279 11.57 -4.15 30.96
CA ILE A 279 11.70 -3.75 29.55
C ILE A 279 11.13 -2.34 29.31
N ALA A 280 10.85 -1.57 30.37
CA ALA A 280 10.40 -0.19 30.28
C ALA A 280 11.55 0.79 30.01
N LEU A 281 11.24 1.92 29.38
CA LEU A 281 12.15 3.05 29.23
C LEU A 281 11.35 4.38 29.37
N PRO A 282 11.49 5.13 30.47
CA PRO A 282 12.33 4.87 31.66
C PRO A 282 11.96 3.58 32.42
N ARG A 283 12.93 3.01 33.17
CA ARG A 283 12.74 1.78 33.97
C ARG A 283 11.60 1.88 34.98
N ASP A 284 10.85 0.79 35.13
CA ASP A 284 9.79 0.64 36.13
C ASP A 284 10.33 0.20 37.50
N VAL A 285 11.51 -0.42 37.54
CA VAL A 285 12.10 -1.02 38.74
C VAL A 285 13.37 -0.31 39.13
N GLU A 286 13.48 0.04 40.41
CA GLU A 286 14.66 0.69 40.95
C GLU A 286 15.89 -0.23 40.85
N PRO A 287 17.04 0.22 40.32
CA PRO A 287 18.19 -0.65 40.07
C PRO A 287 18.77 -1.31 41.32
N SER A 288 18.69 -0.63 42.47
CA SER A 288 19.14 -1.13 43.77
C SER A 288 18.34 -2.36 44.25
N CYS A 289 17.22 -2.70 43.60
CA CYS A 289 16.48 -3.94 43.86
C CYS A 289 17.28 -5.20 43.48
N ALA A 290 18.27 -5.09 42.59
CA ALA A 290 19.09 -6.22 42.17
C ALA A 290 19.96 -6.79 43.32
N ASP A 291 20.24 -5.97 44.35
CA ASP A 291 21.04 -6.39 45.52
C ASP A 291 20.22 -7.10 46.60
N LEU A 292 18.90 -7.24 46.43
CA LEU A 292 18.04 -7.94 47.38
C LEU A 292 18.17 -9.46 47.22
N GLU A 293 18.27 -10.18 48.34
CA GLU A 293 18.34 -11.65 48.30
C GLU A 293 17.10 -12.23 47.62
N GLN A 294 17.32 -13.22 46.74
CA GLN A 294 16.27 -13.93 45.99
C GLN A 294 15.51 -13.06 44.97
N VAL A 295 15.99 -11.86 44.64
CA VAL A 295 15.50 -11.06 43.51
C VAL A 295 16.47 -11.18 42.34
N HIS A 296 15.96 -11.52 41.16
CA HIS A 296 16.74 -11.58 39.93
C HIS A 296 16.18 -10.56 38.94
N LEU A 297 16.78 -9.37 38.90
CA LEU A 297 16.37 -8.27 38.04
C LEU A 297 17.18 -8.27 36.74
N TYR A 298 16.49 -8.32 35.61
CA TYR A 298 17.04 -8.19 34.27
C TYR A 298 16.41 -7.01 33.58
N ASN A 299 17.24 -6.11 33.06
CA ASN A 299 16.80 -4.97 32.28
C ASN A 299 16.82 -5.27 30.78
N LEU A 300 16.40 -4.28 29.98
CA LEU A 300 16.40 -4.37 28.52
C LEU A 300 17.78 -4.75 27.94
N ASP A 301 18.89 -4.20 28.46
CA ASP A 301 20.23 -4.44 27.94
C ASP A 301 20.69 -5.88 28.22
N ASP A 302 20.36 -6.43 29.38
CA ASP A 302 20.68 -7.82 29.75
C ASP A 302 20.01 -8.82 28.79
N LEU A 303 18.72 -8.58 28.50
CA LEU A 303 17.94 -9.41 27.58
C LEU A 303 18.50 -9.35 26.17
N GLN A 304 18.94 -8.17 25.74
CA GLN A 304 19.48 -8.02 24.41
C GLN A 304 20.88 -8.63 24.26
N GLN A 305 21.71 -8.63 25.31
CA GLN A 305 22.98 -9.38 25.32
C GLN A 305 22.74 -10.89 25.16
N ALA A 306 21.69 -11.43 25.76
CA ALA A 306 21.31 -12.83 25.58
C ALA A 306 20.88 -13.14 24.14
N VAL A 307 20.11 -12.24 23.51
CA VAL A 307 19.72 -12.35 22.08
C VAL A 307 20.93 -12.31 21.15
N ALA A 308 21.87 -11.39 21.39
CA ALA A 308 23.06 -11.20 20.54
C ALA A 308 23.96 -12.45 20.49
N ARG A 309 24.06 -13.21 21.59
CA ARG A 309 24.83 -14.47 21.65
C ARG A 309 24.23 -15.58 20.77
N ASN A 310 22.94 -15.54 20.49
CA ASN A 310 22.24 -16.53 19.66
C ASN A 310 22.22 -16.18 18.16
N LEU A 311 22.62 -14.96 17.77
CA LEU A 311 22.47 -14.41 16.41
C LEU A 311 23.74 -14.44 15.56
N SER A 312 24.83 -15.06 16.02
CA SER A 312 26.18 -15.02 15.41
C SER A 312 26.32 -15.63 13.99
N HIS A 313 25.23 -16.05 13.35
CA HIS A 313 25.22 -16.73 12.05
C HIS A 313 24.75 -15.88 10.84
N ARG A 314 24.54 -14.55 10.98
CA ARG A 314 23.96 -13.69 9.91
C ARG A 314 24.93 -12.77 9.17
N HIS A 315 26.20 -13.16 9.03
CA HIS A 315 27.20 -12.30 8.41
C HIS A 315 26.92 -12.02 6.92
N GLU A 316 26.34 -12.97 6.19
CA GLU A 316 26.05 -12.85 4.76
C GLU A 316 24.89 -11.89 4.48
N GLU A 317 23.78 -12.00 5.23
CA GLU A 317 22.62 -11.10 5.07
C GLU A 317 22.94 -9.67 5.49
N VAL A 318 23.74 -9.47 6.54
CA VAL A 318 24.20 -8.14 6.95
C VAL A 318 25.05 -7.51 5.85
N ALA A 319 25.97 -8.26 5.23
CA ALA A 319 26.78 -7.75 4.13
C ALA A 319 25.92 -7.33 2.92
N GLU A 320 24.89 -8.11 2.59
CA GLU A 320 23.98 -7.79 1.48
C GLU A 320 23.22 -6.47 1.71
N VAL A 321 22.65 -6.28 2.90
CA VAL A 321 21.90 -5.05 3.24
C VAL A 321 22.84 -3.85 3.36
N THR A 322 24.07 -4.02 3.87
CA THR A 322 25.07 -2.94 3.92
C THR A 322 25.39 -2.42 2.53
N ARG A 323 25.65 -3.31 1.56
CA ARG A 323 25.88 -2.92 0.17
C ARG A 323 24.67 -2.18 -0.44
N MET A 324 23.45 -2.62 -0.12
CA MET A 324 22.23 -1.94 -0.57
C MET A 324 22.15 -0.52 -0.02
N VAL A 325 22.46 -0.32 1.27
CA VAL A 325 22.47 1.00 1.91
C VAL A 325 23.53 1.91 1.28
N GLU A 326 24.73 1.40 0.97
CA GLU A 326 25.79 2.16 0.29
C GLU A 326 25.41 2.56 -1.15
N GLU A 327 24.73 1.69 -1.89
CA GLU A 327 24.21 1.99 -3.23
C GLU A 327 23.15 3.09 -3.18
N GLU A 328 22.17 2.96 -2.29
CA GLU A 328 21.08 3.92 -2.13
C GLU A 328 21.56 5.27 -1.61
N THR A 329 22.54 5.29 -0.70
CA THR A 329 23.17 6.53 -0.22
C THR A 329 23.82 7.28 -1.38
N ARG A 330 24.58 6.58 -2.24
CA ARG A 330 25.19 7.18 -3.43
C ARG A 330 24.15 7.70 -4.41
N GLU A 331 23.06 6.97 -4.62
CA GLU A 331 21.97 7.42 -5.50
C GLU A 331 21.29 8.69 -4.97
N PHE A 332 20.99 8.73 -3.66
CA PHE A 332 20.41 9.90 -3.01
C PHE A 332 21.32 11.14 -3.12
N LEU A 333 22.62 10.99 -2.85
CA LEU A 333 23.58 12.09 -2.93
C LEU A 333 23.73 12.63 -4.36
N ARG A 334 23.75 11.78 -5.38
CA ARG A 334 23.74 12.20 -6.80
C ARG A 334 22.47 12.97 -7.16
N ASP A 335 21.32 12.49 -6.69
CA ASP A 335 20.02 13.14 -6.91
C ASP A 335 19.90 14.48 -6.16
N LEU A 336 20.63 14.66 -5.06
CA LEU A 336 20.78 15.94 -4.37
C LEU A 336 21.72 16.90 -5.13
N ALA A 337 22.89 16.40 -5.55
CA ALA A 337 23.93 17.19 -6.22
C ALA A 337 23.49 17.68 -7.61
N GLY A 338 22.82 16.84 -8.42
CA GLY A 338 22.32 17.21 -9.74
C GLY A 338 21.30 18.35 -9.74
N ARG A 339 20.66 18.63 -8.60
CA ARG A 339 19.73 19.76 -8.44
C ARG A 339 20.43 21.10 -8.20
N ARG A 340 21.69 21.11 -7.78
CA ARG A 340 22.48 22.35 -7.61
C ARG A 340 22.69 23.10 -8.93
N ALA A 341 22.65 22.39 -10.07
CA ALA A 341 22.73 23.01 -11.40
C ALA A 341 21.43 23.67 -11.88
N VAL A 342 20.28 23.42 -11.23
CA VAL A 342 18.97 23.89 -11.73
C VAL A 342 18.89 25.42 -11.82
N PRO A 343 19.32 26.22 -10.82
CA PRO A 343 19.30 27.68 -10.93
C PRO A 343 20.18 28.22 -12.05
N ALA A 344 21.38 27.66 -12.23
CA ALA A 344 22.30 28.05 -13.28
C ALA A 344 21.76 27.74 -14.69
N ILE A 345 21.13 26.57 -14.85
CA ILE A 345 20.43 26.19 -16.08
C ILE A 345 19.25 27.14 -16.38
N ARG A 346 18.55 27.62 -15.35
CA ARG A 346 17.47 28.59 -15.52
C ARG A 346 18.00 29.91 -16.07
N LYS A 347 19.04 30.47 -15.43
CA LYS A 347 19.73 31.69 -15.90
C LYS A 347 20.23 31.57 -17.34
N LEU A 348 20.81 30.42 -17.71
CA LEU A 348 21.24 30.15 -19.09
C LEU A 348 20.09 30.19 -20.10
N ARG A 349 18.94 29.60 -19.74
CA ARG A 349 17.75 29.62 -20.60
C ARG A 349 17.19 31.03 -20.75
N GLU A 350 17.12 31.78 -19.66
CA GLU A 350 16.67 33.18 -19.65
C GLU A 350 17.57 34.04 -20.55
N HIS A 351 18.90 33.90 -20.44
CA HIS A 351 19.86 34.64 -21.26
C HIS A 351 19.71 34.35 -22.77
N VAL A 352 19.62 33.07 -23.15
CA VAL A 352 19.48 32.70 -24.56
C VAL A 352 18.11 33.07 -25.13
N GLU A 353 17.06 33.04 -24.32
CA GLU A 353 15.73 33.48 -24.76
C GLU A 353 15.68 35.00 -25.00
N ALA A 354 16.38 35.79 -24.19
CA ALA A 354 16.52 37.23 -24.41
C ALA A 354 17.22 37.52 -25.77
N LEU A 355 18.32 36.83 -26.06
CA LEU A 355 19.01 36.96 -27.36
C LEU A 355 18.12 36.54 -28.54
N ARG A 356 17.35 35.47 -28.39
CA ARG A 356 16.40 35.02 -29.42
C ARG A 356 15.36 36.09 -29.72
N GLN A 357 14.83 36.73 -28.69
CA GLN A 357 13.80 37.75 -28.80
C GLN A 357 14.34 39.02 -29.48
N GLU A 358 15.54 39.45 -29.13
CA GLU A 358 16.22 40.60 -29.75
C GLU A 358 16.41 40.39 -31.27
N GLU A 359 16.90 39.22 -31.68
CA GLU A 359 17.08 38.89 -33.10
C GLU A 359 15.75 38.77 -33.86
N LEU A 360 14.70 38.26 -33.20
CA LEU A 360 13.37 38.18 -33.79
C LEU A 360 12.77 39.57 -34.03
N GLU A 361 12.98 40.51 -33.09
CA GLU A 361 12.54 41.90 -33.21
C GLU A 361 13.27 42.63 -34.33
N ARG A 362 14.59 42.45 -34.45
CA ARG A 362 15.39 42.96 -35.58
C ARG A 362 14.87 42.45 -36.92
N ALA A 363 14.55 41.15 -37.01
CA ALA A 363 14.01 40.58 -38.24
C ALA A 363 12.60 41.12 -38.57
N ARG A 364 11.74 41.33 -37.56
CA ARG A 364 10.41 41.92 -37.73
C ARG A 364 10.47 43.37 -38.23
N ALA A 365 11.48 44.14 -37.83
CA ALA A 365 11.69 45.51 -38.29
C ALA A 365 11.94 45.62 -39.82
N HIS A 366 12.28 44.53 -40.50
CA HIS A 366 12.51 44.48 -41.94
C HIS A 366 11.25 44.20 -42.79
N GLY A 367 10.06 44.23 -42.18
CA GLY A 367 8.78 44.12 -42.91
C GLY A 367 8.41 42.69 -43.32
N LEU A 368 8.41 41.76 -42.36
CA LEU A 368 7.98 40.38 -42.58
C LEU A 368 6.46 40.26 -42.69
N ASN A 369 5.98 39.43 -43.62
CA ASN A 369 4.57 39.04 -43.68
C ASN A 369 4.22 38.05 -42.54
N ALA A 370 2.92 37.85 -42.26
CA ALA A 370 2.44 37.05 -41.13
C ALA A 370 2.92 35.58 -41.16
N GLU A 371 2.97 34.98 -42.35
CA GLU A 371 3.47 33.61 -42.55
C GLU A 371 4.97 33.50 -42.27
N THR A 372 5.78 34.43 -42.78
CA THR A 372 7.25 34.39 -42.59
C THR A 372 7.63 34.74 -41.14
N SER A 373 6.89 35.63 -40.49
CA SER A 373 7.07 35.93 -39.06
C SER A 373 6.83 34.68 -38.20
N THR A 374 5.77 33.93 -38.50
CA THR A 374 5.44 32.66 -37.81
C THR A 374 6.48 31.58 -38.08
N LEU A 375 6.94 31.46 -39.33
CA LEU A 375 7.99 30.51 -39.71
C LEU A 375 9.31 30.81 -38.98
N LEU A 376 9.71 32.09 -38.93
CA LEU A 376 10.95 32.54 -38.30
C LEU A 376 10.91 32.36 -36.77
N GLU A 377 9.75 32.59 -36.15
CA GLU A 377 9.55 32.35 -34.73
C GLU A 377 9.67 30.86 -34.38
N ASN A 378 9.06 29.99 -35.18
CA ASN A 378 9.21 28.54 -35.03
C ASN A 378 10.64 28.07 -35.28
N PHE A 379 11.32 28.62 -36.30
CA PHE A 379 12.72 28.31 -36.61
C PHE A 379 13.65 28.70 -35.46
N SER A 380 13.56 29.94 -34.97
CA SER A 380 14.40 30.45 -33.88
C SER A 380 14.21 29.66 -32.58
N ARG A 381 12.96 29.35 -32.22
CA ARG A 381 12.64 28.54 -31.03
C ARG A 381 13.20 27.12 -31.14
N ASN A 382 13.09 26.51 -32.32
CA ASN A 382 13.65 25.18 -32.57
C ASN A 382 15.18 25.17 -32.54
N LEU A 383 15.83 26.21 -33.07
CA LEU A 383 17.27 26.37 -33.05
C LEU A 383 17.78 26.49 -31.60
N VAL A 384 17.21 27.40 -30.81
CA VAL A 384 17.55 27.57 -29.38
C VAL A 384 17.33 26.28 -28.60
N ARG A 385 16.21 25.57 -28.82
CA ARG A 385 15.93 24.29 -28.17
C ARG A 385 17.00 23.24 -28.47
N LYS A 386 17.42 23.13 -29.73
CA LYS A 386 18.46 22.18 -30.16
C LYS A 386 19.83 22.55 -29.58
N LEU A 387 20.18 23.83 -29.60
CA LEU A 387 21.44 24.36 -29.06
C LEU A 387 21.55 24.13 -27.53
N LEU A 388 20.48 24.38 -26.77
CA LEU A 388 20.50 24.29 -25.30
C LEU A 388 20.33 22.86 -24.76
N HIS A 389 19.89 21.90 -25.57
CA HIS A 389 19.62 20.54 -25.09
C HIS A 389 20.87 19.87 -24.50
N GLN A 390 21.97 19.86 -25.25
CA GLN A 390 23.22 19.22 -24.81
C GLN A 390 23.90 19.97 -23.65
N PRO A 391 24.08 21.31 -23.70
CA PRO A 391 24.65 22.07 -22.58
C PRO A 391 23.86 21.92 -21.27
N THR A 392 22.52 22.00 -21.33
CA THR A 392 21.67 21.81 -20.14
C THR A 392 21.86 20.42 -19.52
N ARG A 393 21.98 19.39 -20.38
CA ARG A 393 22.16 18.00 -19.93
C ARG A 393 23.53 17.81 -19.29
N ARG A 394 24.59 18.32 -19.93
CA ARG A 394 25.97 18.28 -19.42
C ARG A 394 26.12 19.03 -18.11
N LEU A 395 25.49 20.20 -17.95
CA LEU A 395 25.53 20.95 -16.68
C LEU A 395 24.87 20.17 -15.52
N ARG A 396 23.78 19.43 -15.78
CA ARG A 396 23.17 18.54 -14.77
C ARG A 396 24.04 17.34 -14.45
N GLU A 397 24.63 16.71 -15.46
CA GLU A 397 25.53 15.56 -15.32
C GLU A 397 26.77 15.98 -14.50
N MET A 398 27.43 17.08 -14.87
CA MET A 398 28.60 17.62 -14.15
C MET A 398 28.31 17.95 -12.68
N ALA A 399 27.12 18.49 -12.39
CA ALA A 399 26.71 18.75 -11.01
C ALA A 399 26.34 17.48 -10.23
N ALA A 400 25.84 16.43 -10.91
CA ALA A 400 25.49 15.16 -10.30
C ALA A 400 26.72 14.25 -10.05
N ASP A 401 27.73 14.35 -10.92
CA ASP A 401 28.97 13.57 -10.85
C ASP A 401 29.96 14.13 -9.82
N GLY A 402 29.62 15.26 -9.18
CA GLY A 402 30.47 15.90 -8.19
C GLY A 402 31.77 16.47 -8.75
N GLU A 403 31.80 16.77 -10.06
CA GLU A 403 32.99 17.38 -10.68
C GLU A 403 33.30 18.75 -10.04
N ASP A 404 34.59 19.09 -10.01
CA ASP A 404 35.15 20.34 -9.48
C ASP A 404 34.23 21.54 -9.74
N PRO A 405 33.73 22.24 -8.69
CA PRO A 405 32.85 23.41 -8.82
C PRO A 405 33.38 24.46 -9.80
N SER A 406 34.71 24.55 -9.95
CA SER A 406 35.35 25.44 -10.90
C SER A 406 35.13 25.04 -12.37
N ARG A 407 34.86 23.77 -12.69
CA ARG A 407 34.48 23.32 -14.04
C ARG A 407 33.06 23.74 -14.38
N LEU A 408 32.11 23.57 -13.45
CA LEU A 408 30.75 24.05 -13.63
C LEU A 408 30.73 25.58 -13.84
N GLN A 409 31.51 26.30 -13.05
CA GLN A 409 31.65 27.75 -13.17
C GLN A 409 32.32 28.17 -14.49
N ARG A 410 33.39 27.48 -14.91
CA ARG A 410 34.02 27.71 -16.23
C ARG A 410 33.06 27.42 -17.39
N SER A 411 32.23 26.39 -17.29
CA SER A 411 31.22 26.09 -18.31
C SER A 411 30.11 27.14 -18.37
N LEU A 412 29.75 27.77 -17.25
CA LEU A 412 28.80 28.88 -17.23
C LEU A 412 29.41 30.18 -17.78
N ALA A 413 30.70 30.42 -17.53
CA ALA A 413 31.43 31.55 -18.08
C ALA A 413 31.50 31.54 -19.61
N LEU A 414 31.52 30.35 -20.25
CA LEU A 414 31.42 30.23 -21.72
C LEU A 414 30.14 30.86 -22.31
N PHE A 415 29.11 31.08 -21.49
CA PHE A 415 27.86 31.72 -21.87
C PHE A 415 27.71 33.14 -21.32
N GLY A 416 28.80 33.77 -20.87
CA GLY A 416 28.79 35.15 -20.33
C GLY A 416 28.08 35.29 -18.98
N LEU A 417 27.85 34.18 -18.27
CA LEU A 417 27.24 34.17 -16.94
C LEU A 417 28.35 34.22 -15.88
N GLU A 418 28.86 35.42 -15.60
CA GLU A 418 29.81 35.64 -14.50
C GLU A 418 29.05 36.04 -13.21
N SER A 419 29.39 35.37 -12.08
CA SER A 419 29.02 35.65 -10.68
C SER A 419 28.09 34.63 -9.99
N PRO A 420 28.30 34.35 -8.68
CA PRO A 420 28.87 33.12 -8.14
C PRO A 420 27.80 32.06 -7.88
N LEU A 421 28.25 30.82 -7.76
CA LEU A 421 27.49 29.73 -7.13
C LEU A 421 27.33 29.99 -5.62
N GLU A 422 26.79 31.14 -5.22
CA GLU A 422 26.28 31.34 -3.87
C GLU A 422 24.79 30.99 -3.86
N ALA A 423 24.41 30.15 -2.90
CA ALA A 423 23.04 29.72 -2.69
C ALA A 423 22.12 30.94 -2.53
N PRO A 424 20.96 30.97 -3.20
CA PRO A 424 19.74 31.00 -2.39
C PRO A 424 18.53 30.36 -3.11
N ILE A 425 17.68 29.65 -2.36
CA ILE A 425 16.24 29.61 -2.66
C ILE A 425 15.49 29.68 -1.32
N GLY A 426 15.30 30.91 -0.86
CA GLY A 426 14.01 31.31 -0.31
C GLY A 426 13.00 31.32 -1.45
N SER A 427 11.77 30.94 -1.13
CA SER A 427 10.61 31.07 -2.00
C SER A 427 10.44 32.49 -2.52
N SER A 428 10.30 32.65 -3.83
CA SER A 428 9.62 33.79 -4.46
C SER A 428 9.27 33.46 -5.92
N PRO A 429 8.19 34.05 -6.45
CA PRO A 429 7.22 33.41 -7.33
C PRO A 429 7.71 33.29 -8.77
N GLU A 430 7.07 32.37 -9.51
CA GLU A 430 7.21 32.20 -10.94
C GLU A 430 7.03 33.55 -11.67
N VAL A 431 7.92 33.82 -12.63
CA VAL A 431 7.73 34.91 -13.59
C VAL A 431 6.58 34.50 -14.49
N ASP A 432 5.42 35.08 -14.23
CA ASP A 432 4.21 35.01 -15.03
C ASP A 432 4.51 35.52 -16.45
N SER A 433 4.46 34.63 -17.44
CA SER A 433 4.50 34.98 -18.87
C SER A 433 3.19 35.65 -19.33
N GLY A 434 2.28 35.93 -18.40
CA GLY A 434 0.90 36.37 -18.64
C GLY A 434 0.05 35.30 -19.32
N ARG A 435 0.61 34.11 -19.59
CA ARG A 435 -0.02 33.02 -20.32
C ARG A 435 -0.22 31.84 -19.38
N PRO A 436 -1.43 31.27 -19.31
CA PRO A 436 -1.68 30.10 -18.49
C PRO A 436 -0.77 28.94 -18.93
N LEU A 437 -0.07 28.32 -17.99
CA LEU A 437 0.81 27.17 -18.21
C LEU A 437 0.07 25.86 -17.88
N LEU A 438 0.20 24.85 -18.73
CA LEU A 438 -0.26 23.48 -18.48
C LEU A 438 0.91 22.49 -18.63
N ARG A 439 1.23 21.78 -17.54
CA ARG A 439 2.30 20.77 -17.50
C ARG A 439 1.72 19.39 -17.87
N LEU A 440 2.06 18.89 -19.05
CA LEU A 440 1.62 17.60 -19.55
C LEU A 440 2.70 16.54 -19.28
N GLY A 441 2.42 15.62 -18.35
CA GLY A 441 3.25 14.47 -18.04
C GLY A 441 3.20 13.38 -19.11
N THR A 442 4.36 12.79 -19.41
CA THR A 442 4.50 11.70 -20.37
C THR A 442 5.62 10.75 -19.99
N ARG A 443 5.57 9.52 -20.51
CA ARG A 443 6.65 8.53 -20.37
C ARG A 443 7.71 8.75 -21.45
N GLY A 444 8.93 8.30 -21.19
CA GLY A 444 10.06 8.47 -22.13
C GLY A 444 10.00 7.61 -23.41
N SER A 445 9.06 6.68 -23.52
CA SER A 445 8.96 5.82 -24.72
C SER A 445 8.48 6.60 -25.96
N ASP A 446 8.97 6.25 -27.15
CA ASP A 446 8.63 6.95 -28.41
C ASP A 446 7.11 7.08 -28.64
N LEU A 447 6.36 6.00 -28.34
CA LEU A 447 4.90 6.00 -28.54
C LEU A 447 4.20 6.93 -27.54
N ALA A 448 4.60 6.92 -26.27
CA ALA A 448 4.03 7.81 -25.26
C ALA A 448 4.34 9.28 -25.58
N MET A 449 5.57 9.57 -25.99
CA MET A 449 5.96 10.91 -26.44
C MET A 449 5.14 11.38 -27.64
N ALA A 450 4.91 10.51 -28.64
CA ALA A 450 4.10 10.85 -29.81
C ALA A 450 2.63 11.13 -29.44
N GLN A 451 2.05 10.32 -28.54
CA GLN A 451 0.69 10.52 -28.03
C GLN A 451 0.55 11.84 -27.27
N SER A 452 1.46 12.11 -26.35
CA SER A 452 1.51 13.34 -25.57
C SER A 452 1.75 14.57 -26.43
N GLN A 453 2.57 14.46 -27.48
CA GLN A 453 2.77 15.56 -28.43
C GLN A 453 1.50 15.85 -29.21
N ALA A 454 0.78 14.82 -29.68
CA ALA A 454 -0.48 15.00 -30.40
C ALA A 454 -1.54 15.72 -29.55
N VAL A 455 -1.65 15.37 -28.26
CA VAL A 455 -2.55 16.04 -27.31
C VAL A 455 -2.09 17.48 -27.05
N ALA A 456 -0.79 17.70 -26.84
CA ALA A 456 -0.24 19.05 -26.65
C ALA A 456 -0.50 19.96 -27.86
N ASP A 457 -0.35 19.44 -29.08
CA ASP A 457 -0.61 20.19 -30.30
C ASP A 457 -2.10 20.50 -30.48
N ALA A 458 -2.98 19.56 -30.09
CA ALA A 458 -4.41 19.80 -30.10
C ALA A 458 -4.84 20.85 -29.06
N LEU A 459 -4.26 20.83 -27.86
CA LEU A 459 -4.47 21.86 -26.83
C LEU A 459 -4.01 23.24 -27.30
N ARG A 460 -2.84 23.34 -27.93
CA ARG A 460 -2.33 24.61 -28.48
C ARG A 460 -3.19 25.16 -29.62
N ARG A 461 -3.84 24.29 -30.39
CA ARG A 461 -4.80 24.72 -31.42
C ARG A 461 -6.11 25.22 -30.82
N ALA A 462 -6.60 24.55 -29.78
CA ALA A 462 -7.84 24.92 -29.10
C ALA A 462 -7.67 26.18 -28.21
N TRP A 463 -6.50 26.35 -27.63
CA TRP A 463 -6.15 27.44 -26.70
C TRP A 463 -4.80 28.07 -27.11
N PRO A 464 -4.76 28.97 -28.10
CA PRO A 464 -3.52 29.57 -28.61
C PRO A 464 -2.70 30.34 -27.57
N GLU A 465 -3.35 30.85 -26.53
CA GLU A 465 -2.77 31.55 -25.40
C GLU A 465 -2.19 30.61 -24.32
N LEU A 466 -2.49 29.31 -24.39
CA LEU A 466 -2.04 28.31 -23.41
C LEU A 466 -0.62 27.85 -23.73
N GLU A 467 0.29 27.99 -22.78
CA GLU A 467 1.60 27.35 -22.86
C GLU A 467 1.47 25.89 -22.41
N VAL A 468 1.76 24.94 -23.30
CA VAL A 468 1.76 23.50 -22.96
C VAL A 468 3.18 22.97 -22.91
N ARG A 469 3.62 22.53 -21.73
CA ARG A 469 4.96 21.99 -21.47
C ARG A 469 4.92 20.48 -21.26
N LEU A 470 5.75 19.74 -21.98
CA LEU A 470 5.89 18.29 -21.79
C LEU A 470 6.89 17.98 -20.68
N GLU A 471 6.49 17.18 -19.71
CA GLU A 471 7.32 16.69 -18.61
C GLU A 471 7.51 15.17 -18.72
N VAL A 472 8.75 14.74 -18.98
CA VAL A 472 9.06 13.32 -19.09
C VAL A 472 9.31 12.74 -17.70
N ILE A 473 8.44 11.84 -17.26
CA ILE A 473 8.56 11.13 -15.99
C ILE A 473 9.16 9.74 -16.25
N ARG A 474 10.28 9.44 -15.60
CA ARG A 474 10.97 8.14 -15.72
C ARG A 474 10.21 7.09 -14.92
N THR A 475 9.53 6.16 -15.60
CA THR A 475 8.76 5.09 -14.95
C THR A 475 9.61 3.84 -14.71
N THR A 476 9.27 3.05 -13.69
CA THR A 476 9.92 1.77 -13.37
C THR A 476 9.83 0.79 -14.55
N GLY A 477 8.72 0.85 -15.30
CA GLY A 477 8.53 0.09 -16.52
C GLY A 477 9.46 0.44 -17.69
N ASP A 478 10.10 1.62 -17.67
CA ASP A 478 11.12 2.00 -18.67
C ASP A 478 12.53 1.49 -18.29
N ARG A 479 12.76 1.18 -17.01
CA ARG A 479 14.04 0.68 -16.46
C ARG A 479 14.17 -0.85 -16.51
N ILE A 480 13.06 -1.59 -16.58
CA ILE A 480 13.05 -3.06 -16.52
C ILE A 480 12.74 -3.63 -17.92
N GLN A 481 13.78 -3.96 -18.69
CA GLN A 481 13.64 -4.60 -20.01
C GLN A 481 13.78 -6.14 -19.95
N ASP A 482 14.33 -6.68 -18.86
CA ASP A 482 14.85 -8.07 -18.78
C ASP A 482 14.15 -9.01 -17.77
N ARG A 483 13.03 -8.61 -17.14
CA ARG A 483 12.25 -9.47 -16.21
C ARG A 483 10.79 -9.62 -16.62
N ALA A 484 10.15 -10.72 -16.23
CA ALA A 484 8.74 -10.96 -16.55
C ALA A 484 7.84 -9.99 -15.78
N LEU A 485 6.99 -9.23 -16.49
CA LEU A 485 6.02 -8.32 -15.87
C LEU A 485 4.98 -9.06 -15.00
N SER A 486 4.78 -10.37 -15.24
CA SER A 486 3.93 -11.25 -14.44
C SER A 486 4.47 -11.57 -13.04
N THR A 487 5.73 -11.25 -12.75
CA THR A 487 6.35 -11.42 -11.42
C THR A 487 6.16 -10.20 -10.52
N PHE A 488 5.67 -9.09 -11.07
CA PHE A 488 5.32 -7.88 -10.32
C PHE A 488 3.80 -7.86 -10.17
N GLY A 489 3.29 -8.28 -9.01
CA GLY A 489 1.86 -8.17 -8.71
C GLY A 489 1.44 -6.70 -8.67
N GLY A 490 0.64 -6.28 -9.66
CA GLY A 490 -0.03 -4.97 -9.63
C GLY A 490 -0.58 -4.50 -10.97
N LYS A 491 -1.87 -4.14 -10.99
CA LYS A 491 -2.42 -3.19 -11.96
C LYS A 491 -1.64 -1.87 -11.81
N GLY A 492 -1.18 -1.24 -12.90
CA GLY A 492 -0.64 0.14 -12.86
C GLY A 492 0.90 0.33 -12.85
N ILE A 493 1.73 -0.68 -13.15
CA ILE A 493 3.22 -0.55 -13.20
C ILE A 493 3.70 0.58 -14.15
N PHE A 494 2.86 0.98 -15.11
CA PHE A 494 3.19 2.00 -16.12
C PHE A 494 2.49 3.34 -15.92
N THR A 495 1.54 3.43 -14.99
CA THR A 495 0.70 4.63 -14.79
C THR A 495 0.95 5.27 -13.44
N ARG A 496 1.38 4.49 -12.44
CA ARG A 496 1.60 4.95 -11.07
C ARG A 496 2.50 6.17 -10.94
N GLU A 497 3.65 6.24 -11.62
CA GLU A 497 4.53 7.40 -11.46
C GLU A 497 3.97 8.69 -12.09
N LEU A 498 3.06 8.57 -13.07
CA LEU A 498 2.30 9.69 -13.63
C LEU A 498 1.15 10.08 -12.70
N GLU A 499 0.43 9.09 -12.15
CA GLU A 499 -0.63 9.29 -11.15
C GLU A 499 -0.09 9.99 -9.89
N ASP A 500 1.05 9.53 -9.35
CA ASP A 500 1.74 10.16 -8.22
C ASP A 500 2.15 11.60 -8.58
N ALA A 501 2.57 11.85 -9.82
CA ALA A 501 2.94 13.20 -10.28
C ALA A 501 1.75 14.16 -10.41
N LEU A 502 0.58 13.65 -10.81
CA LEU A 502 -0.66 14.42 -10.85
C LEU A 502 -1.10 14.79 -9.43
N LEU A 503 -1.10 13.82 -8.51
CA LEU A 503 -1.50 14.00 -7.10
C LEU A 503 -0.54 14.93 -6.34
N GLU A 504 0.75 14.89 -6.64
CA GLU A 504 1.76 15.78 -6.05
C GLU A 504 1.79 17.18 -6.67
N GLY A 505 0.96 17.46 -7.69
CA GLY A 505 0.93 18.77 -8.36
C GLY A 505 2.15 19.08 -9.23
N ARG A 506 2.94 18.05 -9.58
CA ARG A 506 4.13 18.19 -10.46
C ARG A 506 3.73 18.35 -11.92
N ILE A 507 2.67 17.66 -12.34
CA ILE A 507 2.05 17.77 -13.66
C ILE A 507 0.55 18.05 -13.49
N ASP A 508 -0.08 18.60 -14.52
CA ASP A 508 -1.51 18.95 -14.51
C ASP A 508 -2.35 17.98 -15.34
N LEU A 509 -1.73 17.33 -16.33
CA LEU A 509 -2.36 16.36 -17.24
C LEU A 509 -1.40 15.22 -17.53
N ALA A 510 -1.88 13.98 -17.52
CA ALA A 510 -1.15 12.82 -18.02
C ALA A 510 -1.90 12.18 -19.22
N VAL A 511 -1.13 11.71 -20.21
CA VAL A 511 -1.69 11.08 -21.42
C VAL A 511 -1.33 9.60 -21.45
N HIS A 512 -2.36 8.78 -21.57
CA HIS A 512 -2.28 7.32 -21.55
C HIS A 512 -2.95 6.74 -22.80
N SER A 513 -2.63 5.49 -23.13
CA SER A 513 -3.52 4.70 -23.99
C SER A 513 -4.66 4.17 -23.12
N LEU A 514 -5.92 4.42 -23.48
CA LEU A 514 -7.06 4.15 -22.59
C LEU A 514 -7.15 2.66 -22.20
N LYS A 515 -6.79 1.76 -23.13
CA LYS A 515 -6.73 0.31 -22.90
C LYS A 515 -5.74 -0.15 -21.83
N ASP A 516 -4.77 0.70 -21.49
CA ASP A 516 -3.73 0.41 -20.50
C ASP A 516 -4.09 0.99 -19.11
N LEU A 517 -5.16 1.79 -19.03
CA LEU A 517 -5.68 2.29 -17.76
C LEU A 517 -6.63 1.26 -17.12
N PRO A 518 -6.61 1.13 -15.79
CA PRO A 518 -7.60 0.32 -15.08
C PRO A 518 -9.02 0.89 -15.24
N GLY A 519 -10.01 0.03 -15.01
CA GLY A 519 -11.43 0.44 -14.95
C GLY A 519 -11.69 1.46 -13.84
N THR A 520 -10.99 1.37 -12.71
CA THR A 520 -11.05 2.33 -11.60
C THR A 520 -9.75 3.12 -11.48
N LEU A 521 -9.85 4.44 -11.36
CA LEU A 521 -8.70 5.34 -11.15
C LEU A 521 -8.41 5.53 -9.65
N PRO A 522 -7.20 5.96 -9.28
CA PRO A 522 -6.91 6.43 -7.92
C PRO A 522 -7.82 7.59 -7.50
N ALA A 523 -8.10 7.69 -6.19
CA ALA A 523 -8.91 8.79 -5.65
C ALA A 523 -8.22 10.15 -5.89
N GLY A 524 -9.01 11.16 -6.26
CA GLY A 524 -8.52 12.50 -6.59
C GLY A 524 -8.10 12.69 -8.05
N LEU A 525 -8.18 11.65 -8.88
CA LEU A 525 -7.92 11.71 -10.32
C LEU A 525 -9.19 11.44 -11.12
N ALA A 526 -9.32 12.13 -12.24
CA ALA A 526 -10.44 11.99 -13.17
C ALA A 526 -9.93 11.82 -14.61
N LEU A 527 -10.75 11.16 -15.44
CA LEU A 527 -10.51 11.05 -16.88
C LEU A 527 -11.41 12.04 -17.63
N ALA A 528 -10.80 12.82 -18.52
CA ALA A 528 -11.57 13.65 -19.44
C ALA A 528 -12.12 12.82 -20.61
N SER A 529 -13.15 13.35 -21.26
CA SER A 529 -13.67 12.79 -22.51
C SER A 529 -12.55 12.65 -23.54
N PRO A 530 -12.38 11.48 -24.16
CA PRO A 530 -11.25 11.23 -25.03
C PRO A 530 -11.36 12.01 -26.35
N PRO A 531 -10.22 12.32 -26.99
CA PRO A 531 -10.21 12.79 -28.36
C PRO A 531 -10.62 11.68 -29.33
N ARG A 532 -10.78 12.06 -30.60
CA ARG A 532 -11.18 11.15 -31.68
C ARG A 532 -10.33 9.87 -31.68
N ARG A 533 -11.02 8.72 -31.67
CA ARG A 533 -10.44 7.38 -31.73
C ARG A 533 -9.61 7.19 -33.00
N GLU A 534 -8.40 6.68 -32.82
CA GLU A 534 -7.55 6.15 -33.89
C GLU A 534 -8.01 4.73 -34.29
N ASP A 535 -7.61 4.23 -35.47
CA ASP A 535 -7.99 2.88 -35.94
C ASP A 535 -7.82 1.81 -34.84
N PRO A 536 -8.93 1.24 -34.32
CA PRO A 536 -8.89 0.34 -33.19
C PRO A 536 -8.45 -1.07 -33.58
N ARG A 537 -8.37 -1.42 -34.88
CA ARG A 537 -8.04 -2.77 -35.34
C ARG A 537 -6.66 -3.21 -34.86
N ASP A 538 -6.51 -4.52 -34.67
CA ASP A 538 -5.19 -5.13 -34.67
C ASP A 538 -4.73 -5.36 -36.11
N CYS A 539 -3.44 -5.52 -36.32
CA CYS A 539 -2.87 -5.80 -37.63
C CYS A 539 -1.78 -6.87 -37.53
N LEU A 540 -1.64 -7.67 -38.59
CA LEU A 540 -0.48 -8.49 -38.83
C LEU A 540 0.62 -7.65 -39.47
N VAL A 541 1.83 -7.74 -38.93
CA VAL A 541 3.05 -7.29 -39.58
C VAL A 541 3.78 -8.53 -40.09
N GLY A 542 3.92 -8.65 -41.41
CA GLY A 542 4.31 -9.88 -42.10
C GLY A 542 3.30 -10.26 -43.19
N PRO A 543 3.27 -11.52 -43.64
CA PRO A 543 2.25 -11.99 -44.57
C PRO A 543 0.82 -11.92 -43.97
N PRO A 544 -0.23 -11.80 -44.79
CA PRO A 544 -1.61 -11.86 -44.32
C PRO A 544 -1.93 -13.25 -43.73
N LEU A 545 -2.94 -13.33 -42.86
CA LEU A 545 -3.26 -14.53 -42.08
C LEU A 545 -3.45 -15.79 -42.95
N SER A 546 -4.05 -15.62 -44.13
CA SER A 546 -4.31 -16.67 -45.12
C SER A 546 -3.05 -17.24 -45.78
N GLU A 547 -1.96 -16.48 -45.81
CA GLU A 547 -0.71 -16.84 -46.50
C GLU A 547 0.36 -17.39 -45.53
N LEU A 548 0.07 -17.42 -44.23
CA LEU A 548 0.99 -17.94 -43.24
C LEU A 548 1.16 -19.47 -43.35
N PRO A 549 2.39 -19.99 -43.29
CA PRO A 549 2.63 -21.42 -43.37
C PRO A 549 2.03 -22.18 -42.17
N PRO A 550 1.76 -23.50 -42.30
CA PRO A 550 1.39 -24.34 -41.17
C PRO A 550 2.42 -24.24 -40.03
N GLY A 551 1.95 -24.03 -38.80
CA GLY A 551 2.84 -23.91 -37.63
C GLY A 551 3.57 -22.57 -37.49
N ALA A 552 3.17 -21.53 -38.23
CA ALA A 552 3.83 -20.21 -38.20
C ALA A 552 3.96 -19.64 -36.78
N ARG A 553 5.12 -19.03 -36.51
CA ARG A 553 5.50 -18.41 -35.25
C ARG A 553 5.00 -16.97 -35.21
N ILE A 554 3.97 -16.72 -34.40
CA ILE A 554 3.33 -15.41 -34.30
C ILE A 554 3.75 -14.71 -33.01
N GLY A 555 4.38 -13.55 -33.13
CA GLY A 555 4.82 -12.75 -31.98
C GLY A 555 3.67 -11.92 -31.39
N THR A 556 3.18 -12.32 -30.21
CA THR A 556 2.22 -11.52 -29.42
C THR A 556 2.31 -11.86 -27.93
N GLY A 557 2.31 -10.83 -27.08
CA GLY A 557 2.22 -10.98 -25.62
C GLY A 557 0.81 -10.77 -25.06
N SER A 558 -0.21 -10.72 -25.93
CA SER A 558 -1.60 -10.49 -25.52
C SER A 558 -2.38 -11.81 -25.51
N PRO A 559 -2.89 -12.27 -24.34
CA PRO A 559 -3.74 -13.45 -24.26
C PRO A 559 -4.98 -13.36 -25.16
N ARG A 560 -5.57 -12.16 -25.29
CA ARG A 560 -6.68 -11.86 -26.20
C ARG A 560 -6.34 -12.16 -27.67
N ARG A 561 -5.21 -11.65 -28.17
CA ARG A 561 -4.79 -11.89 -29.56
C ARG A 561 -4.52 -13.37 -29.79
N ARG A 562 -3.81 -14.02 -28.87
CA ARG A 562 -3.51 -15.45 -28.95
C ARG A 562 -4.78 -16.28 -29.04
N ALA A 563 -5.74 -16.07 -28.15
CA ALA A 563 -6.98 -16.85 -28.14
C ALA A 563 -7.77 -16.69 -29.45
N GLN A 564 -7.93 -15.46 -29.96
CA GLN A 564 -8.67 -15.23 -31.20
C GLN A 564 -7.97 -15.84 -32.43
N LEU A 565 -6.65 -15.72 -32.52
CA LEU A 565 -5.89 -16.33 -33.61
C LEU A 565 -5.95 -17.86 -33.58
N LEU A 566 -5.85 -18.46 -32.40
CA LEU A 566 -5.95 -19.92 -32.25
C LEU A 566 -7.37 -20.43 -32.57
N SER A 567 -8.41 -19.63 -32.31
CA SER A 567 -9.78 -19.95 -32.74
C SER A 567 -9.95 -19.96 -34.25
N LEU A 568 -9.19 -19.13 -34.99
CA LEU A 568 -9.22 -19.10 -36.45
C LEU A 568 -8.29 -20.15 -37.07
N ARG A 569 -7.11 -20.33 -36.48
CA ARG A 569 -6.07 -21.26 -36.90
C ARG A 569 -5.36 -21.87 -35.70
N GLY A 570 -5.85 -23.04 -35.27
CA GLY A 570 -5.33 -23.78 -34.12
C GLY A 570 -3.91 -24.31 -34.28
N ASP A 571 -3.35 -24.31 -35.50
CA ASP A 571 -2.01 -24.79 -35.77
C ASP A 571 -0.91 -23.71 -35.54
N LEU A 572 -1.28 -22.44 -35.37
CA LEU A 572 -0.34 -21.33 -35.17
C LEU A 572 0.42 -21.45 -33.84
N ARG A 573 1.72 -21.12 -33.86
CA ARG A 573 2.56 -21.07 -32.67
C ARG A 573 2.67 -19.63 -32.17
N CYS A 574 1.76 -19.24 -31.28
CA CYS A 574 1.81 -17.92 -30.66
C CYS A 574 2.93 -17.85 -29.61
N LEU A 575 3.98 -17.09 -29.90
CA LEU A 575 5.15 -16.92 -29.06
C LEU A 575 5.11 -15.56 -28.34
N GLU A 576 5.52 -15.56 -27.07
CA GLU A 576 5.63 -14.34 -26.28
C GLU A 576 6.66 -13.38 -26.91
N ILE A 577 6.31 -12.09 -26.97
CA ILE A 577 7.20 -11.04 -27.47
C ILE A 577 7.25 -9.85 -26.52
N ARG A 578 8.47 -9.43 -26.18
CA ARG A 578 8.75 -8.33 -25.26
C ARG A 578 9.50 -7.19 -25.94
N GLY A 579 9.42 -6.02 -25.31
CA GLY A 579 9.99 -4.76 -25.78
C GLY A 579 8.92 -3.79 -26.25
N ASN A 580 9.33 -2.54 -26.45
CA ASN A 580 8.50 -1.51 -27.07
C ASN A 580 8.28 -1.79 -28.57
N LEU A 581 7.38 -1.04 -29.20
CA LEU A 581 6.98 -1.25 -30.59
C LEU A 581 8.18 -1.30 -31.58
N PRO A 582 9.14 -0.36 -31.57
CA PRO A 582 10.34 -0.46 -32.41
C PRO A 582 11.18 -1.72 -32.16
N THR A 583 11.30 -2.15 -30.90
CA THR A 583 12.08 -3.36 -30.56
C THR A 583 11.39 -4.63 -31.06
N ARG A 584 10.05 -4.69 -31.02
CA ARG A 584 9.29 -5.82 -31.56
C ARG A 584 9.46 -5.94 -33.07
N ILE A 585 9.37 -4.82 -33.79
CA ILE A 585 9.54 -4.78 -35.24
C ILE A 585 10.94 -5.23 -35.64
N ARG A 586 11.99 -4.79 -34.92
CA ARG A 586 13.36 -5.26 -35.14
C ARG A 586 13.52 -6.78 -34.98
N LYS A 587 12.86 -7.39 -33.98
CA LYS A 587 12.89 -8.85 -33.79
C LYS A 587 12.24 -9.60 -34.95
N TRP A 588 11.13 -9.08 -35.47
CA TRP A 588 10.51 -9.65 -36.68
C TRP A 588 11.39 -9.48 -37.92
N GLN A 589 11.98 -8.31 -38.13
CA GLN A 589 12.94 -8.07 -39.23
C GLN A 589 14.18 -8.97 -39.13
N ALA A 590 14.55 -9.39 -37.91
CA ALA A 590 15.64 -10.35 -37.67
C ALA A 590 15.26 -11.82 -37.92
N GLY A 591 13.98 -12.11 -38.20
CA GLY A 591 13.49 -13.48 -38.47
C GLY A 591 13.09 -14.30 -37.24
N ASP A 592 13.02 -13.67 -36.05
CA ASP A 592 12.64 -14.34 -34.80
C ASP A 592 11.18 -14.85 -34.84
N TYR A 593 10.33 -14.17 -35.62
CA TYR A 593 8.91 -14.45 -35.79
C TYR A 593 8.55 -14.39 -37.26
N ASP A 594 7.57 -15.20 -37.69
CA ASP A 594 7.10 -15.23 -39.08
C ASP A 594 6.12 -14.07 -39.32
N ALA A 595 5.35 -13.68 -38.30
CA ALA A 595 4.57 -12.45 -38.27
C ALA A 595 4.38 -11.93 -36.83
N LEU A 596 4.02 -10.65 -36.69
CA LEU A 596 3.63 -10.04 -35.40
C LEU A 596 2.18 -9.61 -35.43
N VAL A 597 1.48 -9.67 -34.29
CA VAL A 597 0.17 -9.02 -34.15
C VAL A 597 0.30 -7.81 -33.23
N LEU A 598 0.04 -6.64 -33.80
CA LEU A 598 0.21 -5.32 -33.18
C LEU A 598 -1.09 -4.51 -33.28
N ALA A 599 -1.17 -3.39 -32.56
CA ALA A 599 -2.34 -2.50 -32.65
C ALA A 599 -2.09 -1.50 -33.77
N GLN A 600 -3.04 -1.34 -34.70
CA GLN A 600 -2.91 -0.41 -35.82
C GLN A 600 -2.67 1.02 -35.33
N ALA A 601 -3.40 1.45 -34.29
CA ALA A 601 -3.21 2.75 -33.65
C ALA A 601 -1.76 3.03 -33.20
N GLY A 602 -1.01 2.01 -32.76
CA GLY A 602 0.39 2.19 -32.37
C GLY A 602 1.30 2.47 -33.56
N LEU A 603 1.04 1.79 -34.69
CA LEU A 603 1.77 1.99 -35.94
C LEU A 603 1.44 3.35 -36.56
N ASN A 604 0.16 3.72 -36.64
CA ASN A 604 -0.29 5.01 -37.18
C ASN A 604 0.33 6.19 -36.43
N ARG A 605 0.34 6.14 -35.09
CA ARG A 605 0.88 7.21 -34.25
C ARG A 605 2.39 7.42 -34.38
N LEU A 606 3.16 6.36 -34.65
CA LEU A 606 4.60 6.47 -34.86
C LEU A 606 5.00 6.70 -36.32
N GLY A 607 4.14 6.29 -37.26
CA GLY A 607 4.40 6.28 -38.69
C GLY A 607 5.15 5.02 -39.14
N LEU A 608 4.69 4.39 -40.22
CA LEU A 608 5.28 3.17 -40.78
C LEU A 608 6.74 3.39 -41.24
N GLU A 609 7.01 4.52 -41.90
CA GLU A 609 8.35 4.88 -42.37
C GLU A 609 9.36 4.95 -41.23
N ARG A 610 8.99 5.60 -40.11
CA ARG A 610 9.84 5.69 -38.91
C ARG A 610 10.12 4.32 -38.28
N LEU A 611 9.20 3.37 -38.46
CA LEU A 611 9.32 2.00 -37.99
C LEU A 611 10.02 1.07 -39.00
N GLY A 612 10.38 1.57 -40.18
CA GLY A 612 10.99 0.75 -41.24
C GLY A 612 10.02 -0.28 -41.83
N LEU A 613 8.72 0.02 -41.83
CA LEU A 613 7.67 -0.82 -42.41
C LEU A 613 7.14 -0.19 -43.69
N LYS A 614 6.74 -1.05 -44.64
CA LYS A 614 6.00 -0.65 -45.84
C LYS A 614 4.50 -0.95 -45.69
N PRO A 615 3.61 -0.22 -46.38
CA PRO A 615 2.16 -0.44 -46.28
C PRO A 615 1.71 -1.87 -46.66
N ASP A 616 2.39 -2.51 -47.61
CA ASP A 616 2.14 -3.89 -48.06
C ASP A 616 2.58 -4.97 -47.07
N GLN A 617 3.25 -4.58 -45.98
CA GLN A 617 3.69 -5.49 -44.90
C GLN A 617 2.77 -5.41 -43.67
N VAL A 618 1.74 -4.56 -43.70
CA VAL A 618 0.83 -4.34 -42.58
C VAL A 618 -0.59 -4.65 -43.04
N HIS A 619 -1.15 -5.73 -42.51
CA HIS A 619 -2.49 -6.20 -42.87
C HIS A 619 -3.42 -6.04 -41.65
N PRO A 620 -4.30 -5.04 -41.64
CA PRO A 620 -5.33 -4.91 -40.61
C PRO A 620 -6.21 -6.16 -40.56
N LEU A 621 -6.50 -6.62 -39.35
CA LEU A 621 -7.44 -7.70 -39.09
C LEU A 621 -8.81 -7.10 -38.83
N GLU A 622 -9.83 -7.61 -39.51
CA GLU A 622 -11.19 -7.14 -39.31
C GLU A 622 -11.70 -7.55 -37.92
N PRO A 623 -12.66 -6.82 -37.30
CA PRO A 623 -13.21 -7.16 -35.99
C PRO A 623 -13.77 -8.59 -35.90
N GLU A 624 -14.21 -9.15 -37.02
CA GLU A 624 -14.63 -10.54 -37.19
C GLU A 624 -13.48 -11.52 -36.94
N GLU A 625 -12.27 -11.18 -37.41
CA GLU A 625 -11.05 -11.98 -37.25
C GLU A 625 -10.37 -11.74 -35.89
N CYS A 626 -10.23 -10.48 -35.48
CA CYS A 626 -9.61 -10.13 -34.21
C CYS A 626 -10.25 -8.88 -33.61
N LEU A 627 -11.23 -9.09 -32.73
CA LEU A 627 -11.86 -8.02 -31.98
C LEU A 627 -10.83 -7.35 -31.06
N PRO A 628 -10.72 -6.01 -31.08
CA PRO A 628 -9.66 -5.31 -30.36
C PRO A 628 -9.90 -5.25 -28.85
N ALA A 629 -8.88 -4.83 -28.11
CA ALA A 629 -9.02 -4.58 -26.68
C ALA A 629 -9.95 -3.37 -26.45
N ALA A 630 -10.76 -3.42 -25.39
CA ALA A 630 -11.52 -2.27 -24.92
C ALA A 630 -10.60 -1.06 -24.72
N GLY A 631 -11.02 0.10 -25.22
CA GLY A 631 -10.24 1.34 -25.22
C GLY A 631 -9.13 1.42 -26.27
N GLN A 632 -8.97 0.42 -27.15
CA GLN A 632 -7.92 0.48 -28.17
C GLN A 632 -8.19 1.61 -29.17
N GLY A 633 -7.14 2.37 -29.50
CA GLY A 633 -7.25 3.56 -30.35
C GLY A 633 -7.65 4.83 -29.60
N LEU A 634 -8.15 4.75 -28.36
CA LEU A 634 -8.46 5.91 -27.52
C LEU A 634 -7.26 6.35 -26.69
N LEU A 635 -7.20 7.66 -26.40
CA LEU A 635 -6.28 8.24 -25.42
C LEU A 635 -7.03 8.53 -24.12
N GLY A 636 -6.46 8.15 -22.99
CA GLY A 636 -6.91 8.56 -21.67
C GLY A 636 -6.20 9.84 -21.27
N LEU A 637 -6.98 10.88 -20.97
CA LEU A 637 -6.51 12.19 -20.53
C LEU A 637 -6.80 12.32 -19.03
N GLU A 638 -5.83 12.00 -18.20
CA GLU A 638 -5.98 11.94 -16.75
C GLU A 638 -5.53 13.25 -16.10
N TYR A 639 -6.34 13.80 -15.21
CA TYR A 639 -6.11 15.08 -14.53
C TYR A 639 -6.59 14.98 -13.08
N ARG A 640 -6.25 15.96 -12.23
CA ARG A 640 -6.79 16.01 -10.87
C ARG A 640 -8.26 16.42 -10.89
N GLU A 641 -9.09 15.73 -10.12
CA GLU A 641 -10.54 15.97 -10.08
C GLU A 641 -10.90 17.40 -9.63
N ASP A 642 -10.07 18.01 -8.79
CA ASP A 642 -10.24 19.39 -8.30
C ASP A 642 -9.69 20.47 -9.25
N ASP A 643 -9.00 20.10 -10.33
CA ASP A 643 -8.45 21.05 -11.31
C ASP A 643 -9.47 21.37 -12.42
N GLU A 644 -10.43 22.21 -12.04
CA GLU A 644 -11.49 22.71 -12.92
C GLU A 644 -10.93 23.40 -14.18
N SER A 645 -9.79 24.08 -14.06
CA SER A 645 -9.17 24.79 -15.18
C SER A 645 -8.67 23.83 -16.27
N THR A 646 -8.04 22.73 -15.87
CA THR A 646 -7.58 21.68 -16.77
C THR A 646 -8.79 20.94 -17.36
N ARG A 647 -9.82 20.66 -16.54
CA ARG A 647 -11.06 20.04 -16.99
C ARG A 647 -11.73 20.79 -18.14
N ILE A 648 -11.91 22.10 -18.01
CA ILE A 648 -12.53 22.95 -19.04
C ILE A 648 -11.72 22.90 -20.34
N ARG A 649 -10.39 23.01 -20.24
CA ARG A 649 -9.52 23.00 -21.43
C ARG A 649 -9.60 21.69 -22.21
N LEU A 650 -9.70 20.57 -21.48
CA LEU A 650 -9.80 19.23 -22.07
C LEU A 650 -11.13 18.99 -22.78
N GLN A 651 -12.22 19.67 -22.41
CA GLN A 651 -13.51 19.54 -23.11
C GLN A 651 -13.42 19.91 -24.59
N ALA A 652 -12.54 20.85 -24.95
CA ALA A 652 -12.32 21.25 -26.35
C ALA A 652 -11.74 20.12 -27.23
N LEU A 653 -11.18 19.08 -26.62
CA LEU A 653 -10.64 17.91 -27.31
C LEU A 653 -11.65 16.75 -27.41
N ALA A 654 -12.77 16.83 -26.70
CA ALA A 654 -13.71 15.74 -26.56
C ALA A 654 -14.37 15.39 -27.89
N ASP A 655 -14.34 14.11 -28.26
CA ASP A 655 -15.11 13.58 -29.39
C ASP A 655 -16.34 12.81 -28.87
N PRO A 656 -17.58 13.21 -29.22
CA PRO A 656 -18.79 12.59 -28.69
C PRO A 656 -18.89 11.09 -28.98
N GLU A 657 -18.54 10.65 -30.20
CA GLU A 657 -18.57 9.24 -30.59
C GLU A 657 -17.58 8.43 -29.75
N SER A 658 -16.34 8.91 -29.67
CA SER A 658 -15.27 8.29 -28.87
C SER A 658 -15.62 8.25 -27.39
N THR A 659 -16.30 9.27 -26.88
CA THR A 659 -16.77 9.33 -25.49
C THR A 659 -17.81 8.25 -25.20
N ARG A 660 -18.82 8.10 -26.07
CA ARG A 660 -19.84 7.03 -25.92
C ARG A 660 -19.23 5.64 -26.06
N ALA A 661 -18.29 5.46 -26.98
CA ALA A 661 -17.58 4.21 -27.14
C ALA A 661 -16.74 3.86 -25.90
N ALA A 662 -16.01 4.85 -25.34
CA ALA A 662 -15.24 4.69 -24.12
C ALA A 662 -16.13 4.30 -22.92
N GLN A 663 -17.28 4.96 -22.75
CA GLN A 663 -18.23 4.67 -21.69
C GLN A 663 -18.73 3.21 -21.75
N ALA A 664 -19.11 2.74 -22.93
CA ALA A 664 -19.58 1.36 -23.11
C ALA A 664 -18.48 0.32 -22.86
N GLU A 665 -17.28 0.53 -23.43
CA GLU A 665 -16.17 -0.40 -23.32
C GLU A 665 -15.56 -0.45 -21.91
N ARG A 666 -15.49 0.69 -21.20
CA ARG A 666 -15.01 0.74 -19.82
C ARG A 666 -16.00 0.09 -18.85
N ALA A 667 -17.29 0.41 -18.96
CA ALA A 667 -18.31 -0.21 -18.13
C ALA A 667 -18.37 -1.74 -18.33
N PHE A 668 -18.14 -2.21 -19.56
CA PHE A 668 -17.98 -3.63 -19.86
C PHE A 668 -16.76 -4.26 -19.13
N LEU A 669 -15.59 -3.63 -19.19
CA LEU A 669 -14.39 -4.13 -18.50
C LEU A 669 -14.54 -4.11 -16.97
N GLU A 670 -15.13 -3.05 -16.43
CA GLU A 670 -15.40 -2.88 -15.00
C GLU A 670 -16.33 -3.98 -14.47
N GLU A 671 -17.44 -4.26 -15.15
CA GLU A 671 -18.40 -5.31 -14.78
C GLU A 671 -17.78 -6.71 -14.85
N LEU A 672 -16.91 -6.97 -15.84
CA LEU A 672 -16.19 -8.26 -15.93
C LEU A 672 -15.06 -8.41 -14.91
N GLN A 673 -14.67 -7.32 -14.22
CA GLN A 673 -13.43 -7.24 -13.43
C GLN A 673 -12.17 -7.63 -14.23
N GLY A 674 -12.26 -7.61 -15.57
CA GLY A 674 -11.24 -8.09 -16.49
C GLY A 674 -10.09 -7.09 -16.63
N GLY A 675 -8.85 -7.52 -16.38
CA GLY A 675 -7.64 -6.74 -16.65
C GLY A 675 -6.96 -7.10 -17.98
N CYS A 676 -5.86 -6.42 -18.33
CA CYS A 676 -5.08 -6.66 -19.55
C CYS A 676 -4.51 -8.09 -19.72
N GLN A 677 -4.60 -8.91 -18.67
CA GLN A 677 -4.16 -10.32 -18.64
C GLN A 677 -5.26 -11.30 -19.06
N ALA A 678 -6.49 -10.82 -19.28
CA ALA A 678 -7.63 -11.64 -19.69
C ALA A 678 -7.75 -11.71 -21.22
N PRO A 679 -8.20 -12.84 -21.80
CA PRO A 679 -8.59 -12.96 -23.21
C PRO A 679 -9.96 -12.30 -23.49
N VAL A 680 -10.06 -11.01 -23.19
CA VAL A 680 -11.28 -10.19 -23.29
C VAL A 680 -11.12 -9.13 -24.36
N ALA A 681 -12.13 -8.93 -25.20
CA ALA A 681 -12.15 -7.93 -26.26
C ALA A 681 -13.48 -7.17 -26.28
N ALA A 682 -13.44 -5.90 -26.68
CA ALA A 682 -14.65 -5.09 -26.83
C ALA A 682 -14.41 -3.95 -27.82
N LEU A 683 -15.43 -3.67 -28.64
CA LEU A 683 -15.44 -2.57 -29.59
C LEU A 683 -16.85 -1.98 -29.66
N ALA A 684 -16.98 -0.72 -29.24
CA ALA A 684 -18.18 0.08 -29.39
C ALA A 684 -18.07 1.01 -30.61
N ARG A 685 -19.16 1.09 -31.38
CA ARG A 685 -19.29 1.92 -32.59
C ARG A 685 -20.65 2.59 -32.58
N LEU A 686 -20.70 3.87 -32.94
CA LEU A 686 -21.96 4.59 -33.10
C LEU A 686 -22.43 4.41 -34.55
N ASP A 687 -23.65 3.91 -34.74
CA ASP A 687 -24.30 3.82 -36.06
C ASP A 687 -25.69 4.50 -36.03
N ALA A 688 -26.41 4.47 -37.16
CA ALA A 688 -27.73 5.11 -37.27
C ALA A 688 -28.80 4.55 -36.30
N ARG A 689 -28.59 3.36 -35.72
CA ARG A 689 -29.49 2.73 -34.73
C ARG A 689 -29.11 3.08 -33.28
N GLY A 690 -27.97 3.71 -33.05
CA GLY A 690 -27.44 4.04 -31.73
C GLY A 690 -26.04 3.45 -31.50
N ILE A 691 -25.66 3.28 -30.24
CA ILE A 691 -24.37 2.71 -29.88
C ILE A 691 -24.46 1.18 -29.93
N CYS A 692 -23.60 0.56 -30.74
CA CYS A 692 -23.43 -0.88 -30.85
C CYS A 692 -22.18 -1.27 -30.07
N LEU A 693 -22.28 -2.22 -29.14
CA LEU A 693 -21.12 -2.82 -28.48
C LEU A 693 -21.03 -4.28 -28.90
N GLU A 694 -19.87 -4.64 -29.43
CA GLU A 694 -19.48 -6.01 -29.66
C GLU A 694 -18.39 -6.40 -28.68
N ALA A 695 -18.53 -7.54 -28.02
CA ALA A 695 -17.57 -8.00 -27.04
C ALA A 695 -17.44 -9.52 -27.04
N LEU A 696 -16.28 -10.01 -26.60
CA LEU A 696 -16.06 -11.43 -26.39
C LEU A 696 -15.13 -11.72 -25.21
N VAL A 697 -15.29 -12.95 -24.71
CA VAL A 697 -14.35 -13.62 -23.80
C VAL A 697 -14.03 -14.98 -24.41
N ALA A 698 -12.75 -15.28 -24.59
CA ALA A 698 -12.29 -16.54 -25.18
C ALA A 698 -11.53 -17.40 -24.17
N ALA A 699 -11.53 -18.71 -24.33
CA ALA A 699 -10.62 -19.57 -23.59
C ALA A 699 -9.15 -19.29 -23.97
N PRO A 700 -8.17 -19.45 -23.07
CA PRO A 700 -6.75 -19.31 -23.40
C PRO A 700 -6.25 -20.26 -24.50
N SER A 701 -6.93 -21.40 -24.69
CA SER A 701 -6.71 -22.38 -25.77
C SER A 701 -7.17 -21.88 -27.14
N GLY A 702 -8.00 -20.84 -27.19
CA GLY A 702 -8.67 -20.34 -28.39
C GLY A 702 -10.12 -20.82 -28.51
N GLU A 703 -10.51 -21.90 -27.84
CA GLU A 703 -11.89 -22.39 -27.84
C GLU A 703 -12.37 -22.84 -26.45
N PRO A 704 -13.61 -22.54 -26.06
CA PRO A 704 -14.64 -21.82 -26.83
C PRO A 704 -14.48 -20.28 -26.79
N VAL A 705 -15.07 -19.59 -27.76
CA VAL A 705 -15.17 -18.12 -27.82
C VAL A 705 -16.60 -17.68 -27.56
N LEU A 706 -16.84 -16.97 -26.45
CA LEU A 706 -18.13 -16.39 -26.14
C LEU A 706 -18.20 -14.98 -26.70
N ARG A 707 -18.94 -14.79 -27.79
CA ARG A 707 -19.11 -13.49 -28.47
C ARG A 707 -20.55 -13.00 -28.35
N ARG A 708 -20.75 -11.71 -28.10
CA ARG A 708 -22.06 -11.04 -28.01
C ARG A 708 -21.99 -9.67 -28.67
N ARG A 709 -23.12 -9.26 -29.24
CA ARG A 709 -23.33 -7.93 -29.83
C ARG A 709 -24.73 -7.44 -29.45
N ASP A 710 -24.85 -6.18 -29.08
CA ASP A 710 -26.11 -5.57 -28.66
C ASP A 710 -26.09 -4.05 -28.93
N TRP A 711 -27.26 -3.42 -28.95
CA TRP A 711 -27.45 -1.99 -29.25
C TRP A 711 -28.17 -1.26 -28.12
N ALA A 712 -27.91 0.03 -27.98
CA ALA A 712 -28.65 0.91 -27.10
C ALA A 712 -28.70 2.34 -27.66
N ALA A 713 -29.58 3.17 -27.10
CA ALA A 713 -29.51 4.62 -27.30
C ALA A 713 -28.15 5.15 -26.78
N PRO A 714 -27.55 6.18 -27.40
CA PRO A 714 -26.21 6.68 -27.03
C PRO A 714 -26.06 7.09 -25.56
N GLU A 715 -27.14 7.49 -24.91
CA GLU A 715 -27.17 7.89 -23.49
C GLU A 715 -26.97 6.69 -22.56
N ASN A 716 -27.29 5.49 -23.05
CA ASN A 716 -27.23 4.23 -22.31
C ASN A 716 -25.95 3.43 -22.58
N SER A 717 -24.90 4.06 -23.12
CA SER A 717 -23.62 3.41 -23.44
C SER A 717 -23.05 2.57 -22.28
N ALA A 718 -22.99 3.13 -21.06
CA ALA A 718 -22.45 2.41 -19.91
C ALA A 718 -23.30 1.18 -19.54
N GLU A 719 -24.63 1.30 -19.59
CA GLU A 719 -25.54 0.18 -19.29
C GLU A 719 -25.48 -0.91 -20.36
N LEU A 720 -25.28 -0.54 -21.63
CA LEU A 720 -25.00 -1.51 -22.69
C LEU A 720 -23.75 -2.34 -22.37
N GLY A 721 -22.69 -1.68 -21.89
CA GLY A 721 -21.46 -2.33 -21.42
C GLY A 721 -21.72 -3.38 -20.33
N ARG A 722 -22.39 -2.97 -19.25
CA ARG A 722 -22.75 -3.86 -18.14
C ARG A 722 -23.66 -5.00 -18.58
N ARG A 723 -24.66 -4.72 -19.43
CA ARG A 723 -25.60 -5.73 -19.94
C ARG A 723 -24.91 -6.82 -20.74
N ILE A 724 -23.98 -6.47 -21.65
CA ILE A 724 -23.23 -7.47 -22.43
C ILE A 724 -22.29 -8.26 -21.54
N ALA A 725 -21.62 -7.62 -20.58
CA ALA A 725 -20.77 -8.30 -19.60
C ALA A 725 -21.56 -9.36 -18.81
N ARG A 726 -22.72 -9.01 -18.25
CA ARG A 726 -23.60 -9.97 -17.56
C ARG A 726 -24.01 -11.15 -18.45
N LYS A 727 -24.46 -10.89 -19.69
CA LYS A 727 -24.79 -11.94 -20.66
C LYS A 727 -23.62 -12.91 -20.94
N LEU A 728 -22.39 -12.40 -20.98
CA LEU A 728 -21.19 -13.22 -21.16
C LEU A 728 -20.85 -14.02 -19.89
N LEU A 729 -20.98 -13.41 -18.71
CA LEU A 729 -20.80 -14.08 -17.42
C LEU A 729 -21.81 -15.22 -17.23
N ASP A 730 -23.08 -14.99 -17.56
CA ASP A 730 -24.15 -15.98 -17.53
C ASP A 730 -23.91 -17.13 -18.52
N SER A 731 -23.16 -16.85 -19.59
CA SER A 731 -22.72 -17.85 -20.57
C SER A 731 -21.45 -18.60 -20.14
N GLY A 732 -20.98 -18.41 -18.90
CA GLY A 732 -19.82 -19.09 -18.33
C GLY A 732 -18.46 -18.43 -18.61
N ALA A 733 -18.42 -17.14 -18.95
CA ALA A 733 -17.16 -16.42 -19.19
C ALA A 733 -16.27 -16.30 -17.94
N ARG A 734 -16.84 -16.43 -16.73
CA ARG A 734 -16.13 -16.30 -15.44
C ARG A 734 -14.83 -17.10 -15.40
N ARG A 735 -14.84 -18.36 -15.85
CA ARG A 735 -13.66 -19.25 -15.81
C ARG A 735 -12.40 -18.78 -16.57
N TRP A 736 -12.46 -17.72 -17.36
CA TRP A 736 -11.30 -17.17 -18.10
C TRP A 736 -10.96 -15.72 -17.72
N LEU A 737 -11.60 -15.15 -16.68
CA LEU A 737 -11.34 -13.79 -16.21
C LEU A 737 -10.36 -13.80 -15.00
N PRO A 738 -9.49 -12.81 -14.86
CA PRO A 738 -8.61 -12.66 -13.69
C PRO A 738 -9.41 -12.19 -12.47
N GLY A 739 -9.17 -12.78 -11.30
CA GLY A 739 -10.04 -12.61 -10.12
C GLY A 739 -11.10 -13.70 -9.98
N THR A 740 -11.14 -14.61 -10.94
CA THR A 740 -11.80 -15.92 -10.90
C THR A 740 -10.74 -16.93 -11.29
N GLU A 741 -10.02 -17.47 -10.31
CA GLU A 741 -8.93 -18.41 -10.56
C GLU A 741 -9.47 -19.70 -11.19
N ASN A 742 -8.97 -20.06 -12.37
CA ASN A 742 -9.10 -21.39 -12.96
C ASN A 742 -7.67 -21.93 -13.21
N PRO A 743 -7.38 -23.22 -12.96
CA PRO A 743 -6.21 -23.67 -12.20
C PRO A 743 -5.05 -24.14 -13.08
N GLU A 744 -4.92 -23.65 -14.31
CA GLU A 744 -3.93 -24.18 -15.24
C GLU A 744 -2.80 -23.19 -15.51
N ARG A 745 -1.63 -23.54 -14.94
CA ARG A 745 -0.28 -22.95 -15.10
C ARG A 745 0.13 -21.85 -14.12
N LYS A 746 0.42 -22.27 -12.88
CA LYS A 746 1.64 -21.86 -12.17
C LYS A 746 2.23 -23.09 -11.45
N SER A 747 3.54 -23.08 -11.27
CA SER A 747 4.38 -24.11 -10.64
C SER A 747 3.73 -24.81 -9.44
N PRO A 748 4.03 -26.10 -9.19
CA PRO A 748 3.28 -26.95 -8.26
C PRO A 748 3.19 -26.29 -6.87
N GLY A 749 1.97 -25.90 -6.48
CA GLY A 749 1.66 -25.47 -5.14
C GLY A 749 1.53 -26.69 -4.23
N ILE A 750 1.80 -26.53 -2.93
CA ILE A 750 1.83 -27.66 -1.99
C ILE A 750 0.45 -28.33 -1.85
N LEU A 751 -0.64 -27.63 -2.21
CA LEU A 751 -2.01 -28.13 -2.16
C LEU A 751 -2.57 -28.54 -3.54
N GLU A 752 -1.71 -28.75 -4.55
CA GLU A 752 -2.13 -29.03 -5.93
C GLU A 752 -3.18 -30.16 -6.02
N GLY A 753 -4.36 -29.80 -6.56
CA GLY A 753 -5.46 -30.73 -6.82
C GLY A 753 -6.31 -31.12 -5.59
N ARG A 754 -5.98 -30.63 -4.39
CA ARG A 754 -6.70 -30.99 -3.15
C ARG A 754 -8.03 -30.25 -3.03
N ARG A 755 -9.13 -30.97 -2.81
CA ARG A 755 -10.49 -30.42 -2.65
C ARG A 755 -10.73 -30.00 -1.20
N ILE A 756 -10.83 -28.70 -0.93
CA ILE A 756 -10.84 -28.14 0.42
C ILE A 756 -12.16 -27.40 0.68
N VAL A 757 -12.93 -27.84 1.67
CA VAL A 757 -14.21 -27.20 2.01
C VAL A 757 -13.98 -25.90 2.79
N VAL A 758 -14.69 -24.85 2.38
CA VAL A 758 -14.74 -23.54 3.03
C VAL A 758 -16.16 -23.29 3.55
N THR A 759 -16.32 -23.23 4.88
CA THR A 759 -17.63 -23.27 5.55
C THR A 759 -18.28 -21.89 5.85
N ARG A 760 -17.66 -20.80 5.41
CA ARG A 760 -18.12 -19.42 5.65
C ARG A 760 -19.31 -19.03 4.75
N ALA A 761 -20.08 -18.03 5.17
CA ALA A 761 -21.10 -17.40 4.33
C ALA A 761 -20.52 -17.02 2.96
N ALA A 762 -21.27 -17.22 1.87
CA ALA A 762 -20.79 -17.08 0.49
C ALA A 762 -20.09 -15.73 0.21
N GLU A 763 -20.55 -14.66 0.85
CA GLU A 763 -20.00 -13.29 0.73
C GLU A 763 -18.64 -13.10 1.42
N GLN A 764 -18.28 -13.97 2.37
CA GLN A 764 -17.02 -13.91 3.15
C GLN A 764 -16.07 -15.08 2.84
N ALA A 765 -16.52 -16.04 2.04
CA ALA A 765 -15.75 -17.24 1.73
C ALA A 765 -14.64 -16.98 0.69
N GLY A 766 -14.77 -15.90 -0.10
CA GLY A 766 -13.82 -15.52 -1.17
C GLY A 766 -12.39 -15.38 -0.67
N GLU A 767 -12.13 -14.63 0.41
CA GLU A 767 -10.77 -14.39 0.87
C GLU A 767 -10.02 -15.67 1.30
N LEU A 768 -10.70 -16.62 1.94
CA LEU A 768 -10.08 -17.90 2.32
C LEU A 768 -9.96 -18.85 1.12
N ALA A 769 -10.96 -18.87 0.24
CA ALA A 769 -10.94 -19.65 -0.99
C ALA A 769 -9.81 -19.22 -1.93
N ASP A 770 -9.62 -17.91 -2.13
CA ASP A 770 -8.56 -17.33 -2.97
C ASP A 770 -7.17 -17.70 -2.42
N ARG A 771 -6.99 -17.69 -1.09
CA ARG A 771 -5.71 -18.06 -0.47
C ARG A 771 -5.40 -19.55 -0.59
N LEU A 772 -6.42 -20.42 -0.51
CA LEU A 772 -6.27 -21.87 -0.72
C LEU A 772 -6.01 -22.20 -2.20
N ALA A 773 -6.71 -21.51 -3.10
CA ALA A 773 -6.53 -21.64 -4.55
C ALA A 773 -5.16 -21.14 -5.01
N ALA A 774 -4.65 -20.06 -4.40
CA ALA A 774 -3.28 -19.58 -4.62
C ALA A 774 -2.19 -20.61 -4.28
N GLN A 775 -2.50 -21.63 -3.48
CA GLN A 775 -1.61 -22.75 -3.12
C GLN A 775 -1.86 -24.03 -3.96
N GLY A 776 -2.74 -23.97 -4.97
CA GLY A 776 -3.08 -25.08 -5.85
C GLY A 776 -4.30 -25.92 -5.40
N GLY A 777 -4.94 -25.56 -4.30
CA GLY A 777 -6.15 -26.24 -3.81
C GLY A 777 -7.40 -25.90 -4.63
N ILE A 778 -8.39 -26.79 -4.60
CA ILE A 778 -9.72 -26.61 -5.20
C ILE A 778 -10.70 -26.29 -4.06
N PRO A 779 -11.01 -25.01 -3.78
CA PRO A 779 -11.93 -24.65 -2.70
C PRO A 779 -13.38 -25.01 -3.05
N LEU A 780 -14.05 -25.74 -2.15
CA LEU A 780 -15.48 -26.07 -2.22
C LEU A 780 -16.24 -25.17 -1.26
N LEU A 781 -17.06 -24.25 -1.78
CA LEU A 781 -17.81 -23.30 -0.96
C LEU A 781 -19.07 -23.97 -0.39
N VAL A 782 -19.06 -24.24 0.92
CA VAL A 782 -20.18 -24.88 1.63
C VAL A 782 -20.66 -23.96 2.73
N PRO A 783 -21.40 -22.89 2.41
CA PRO A 783 -21.93 -22.00 3.43
C PRO A 783 -22.83 -22.77 4.39
N THR A 784 -22.70 -22.49 5.68
CA THR A 784 -23.49 -23.14 6.76
C THR A 784 -24.56 -22.20 7.35
N ILE A 785 -24.50 -20.93 6.96
CA ILE A 785 -25.39 -19.85 7.42
C ILE A 785 -25.77 -18.98 6.22
N ARG A 786 -26.98 -18.39 6.28
CA ARG A 786 -27.47 -17.36 5.37
C ARG A 786 -27.84 -16.10 6.16
N LEU A 787 -27.63 -14.95 5.54
CA LEU A 787 -28.10 -13.67 6.08
C LEU A 787 -29.50 -13.38 5.51
N GLU A 788 -30.45 -13.08 6.38
CA GLU A 788 -31.82 -12.72 6.00
C GLU A 788 -32.18 -11.32 6.51
N ASP A 789 -33.22 -10.73 5.91
CA ASP A 789 -33.80 -9.49 6.42
C ASP A 789 -34.36 -9.67 7.85
N PRO A 790 -34.37 -8.59 8.66
CA PRO A 790 -35.04 -8.62 9.97
C PRO A 790 -36.54 -8.90 9.81
N GLU A 791 -37.14 -9.53 10.84
CA GLU A 791 -38.56 -9.92 10.83
C GLU A 791 -39.51 -8.75 10.64
N ASP A 792 -39.17 -7.61 11.23
CA ASP A 792 -39.86 -6.34 11.02
C ASP A 792 -38.88 -5.31 10.41
N PRO A 793 -39.05 -4.94 9.13
CA PRO A 793 -38.22 -3.93 8.49
C PRO A 793 -38.63 -2.49 8.86
N ALA A 794 -39.82 -2.26 9.44
CA ALA A 794 -40.35 -0.91 9.66
C ALA A 794 -39.45 -0.01 10.53
N PRO A 795 -38.81 -0.49 11.63
CA PRO A 795 -37.90 0.32 12.42
C PRO A 795 -36.64 0.74 11.65
N LEU A 796 -36.16 -0.12 10.74
CA LEU A 796 -35.03 0.19 9.87
C LEU A 796 -35.43 1.23 8.83
N ASP A 797 -36.54 1.01 8.14
CA ASP A 797 -36.99 1.93 7.09
C ASP A 797 -37.33 3.32 7.68
N GLN A 798 -37.91 3.38 8.89
CA GLN A 798 -38.15 4.64 9.61
C GLN A 798 -36.83 5.32 10.03
N ALA A 799 -35.86 4.58 10.55
CA ALA A 799 -34.57 5.15 10.92
C ALA A 799 -33.79 5.66 9.70
N LEU A 800 -33.94 5.01 8.54
CA LEU A 800 -33.35 5.45 7.27
C LEU A 800 -34.05 6.68 6.69
N ALA A 801 -35.37 6.79 6.83
CA ALA A 801 -36.13 7.96 6.37
C ALA A 801 -35.79 9.24 7.15
N GLU A 802 -35.37 9.11 8.41
CA GLU A 802 -35.00 10.23 9.28
C GLU A 802 -33.49 10.27 9.59
N LEU A 803 -32.65 9.72 8.70
CA LEU A 803 -31.20 9.59 8.90
C LEU A 803 -30.49 10.91 9.28
N ASP A 804 -31.00 12.05 8.80
CA ASP A 804 -30.46 13.38 9.09
C ASP A 804 -30.64 13.82 10.56
N ARG A 805 -31.48 13.14 11.34
CA ARG A 805 -31.66 13.41 12.77
C ARG A 805 -30.50 12.92 13.63
N TYR A 806 -29.66 12.03 13.08
CA TYR A 806 -28.58 11.39 13.82
C TYR A 806 -27.25 12.13 13.62
N ASP A 807 -26.49 12.26 14.70
CA ASP A 807 -25.13 12.78 14.68
C ASP A 807 -24.12 11.70 14.27
N TRP A 808 -24.42 10.44 14.60
CA TRP A 808 -23.55 9.30 14.34
C TRP A 808 -24.32 8.09 13.80
N LEU A 809 -23.77 7.45 12.77
CA LEU A 809 -24.13 6.12 12.30
C LEU A 809 -23.03 5.13 12.72
N VAL A 810 -23.40 4.12 13.49
CA VAL A 810 -22.47 3.13 14.03
C VAL A 810 -22.70 1.78 13.36
N LEU A 811 -21.65 1.24 12.74
CA LEU A 811 -21.67 -0.02 11.99
C LEU A 811 -20.69 -1.03 12.61
N THR A 812 -21.21 -2.15 13.08
CA THR A 812 -20.43 -3.14 13.86
C THR A 812 -20.05 -4.39 13.08
N SER A 813 -20.37 -4.45 11.79
CA SER A 813 -20.15 -5.63 10.96
C SER A 813 -19.79 -5.22 9.53
N PRO A 814 -18.86 -5.95 8.87
CA PRO A 814 -18.53 -5.71 7.46
C PRO A 814 -19.70 -5.99 6.50
N ASN A 815 -20.74 -6.70 6.94
CA ASN A 815 -21.95 -6.92 6.14
C ASN A 815 -22.95 -5.75 6.26
N ALA A 816 -22.84 -4.91 7.30
CA ALA A 816 -23.77 -3.81 7.54
C ALA A 816 -23.80 -2.75 6.41
N PRO A 817 -22.65 -2.31 5.85
CA PRO A 817 -22.63 -1.32 4.78
C PRO A 817 -23.34 -1.78 3.50
N LEU A 818 -23.14 -3.05 3.10
CA LEU A 818 -23.79 -3.66 1.95
C LEU A 818 -25.32 -3.69 2.12
N ARG A 819 -25.81 -4.10 3.30
CA ARG A 819 -27.25 -4.17 3.59
C ARG A 819 -27.90 -2.79 3.65
N LEU A 820 -27.19 -1.78 4.17
CA LEU A 820 -27.65 -0.40 4.15
C LEU A 820 -27.73 0.14 2.73
N GLN A 821 -26.72 -0.10 1.90
CA GLN A 821 -26.72 0.35 0.49
C GLN A 821 -27.92 -0.19 -0.28
N ALA A 822 -28.27 -1.47 -0.09
CA ALA A 822 -29.40 -2.10 -0.77
C ALA A 822 -30.77 -1.52 -0.40
N ARG A 823 -30.89 -0.89 0.78
CA ARG A 823 -32.14 -0.30 1.29
C ARG A 823 -32.26 1.21 1.06
N LEU A 824 -31.15 1.89 0.74
CA LEU A 824 -31.10 3.33 0.52
C LEU A 824 -31.33 3.66 -0.96
N GLN A 825 -32.49 4.22 -1.31
CA GLN A 825 -32.85 4.55 -2.70
C GLN A 825 -32.04 5.71 -3.32
N THR A 826 -31.48 6.61 -2.50
CA THR A 826 -30.76 7.82 -2.94
C THR A 826 -29.28 7.87 -2.52
N GLY A 827 -28.73 6.79 -1.96
CA GLY A 827 -27.38 6.78 -1.39
C GLY A 827 -27.21 7.71 -0.17
N LEU A 828 -26.02 7.72 0.45
CA LEU A 828 -25.70 8.58 1.61
C LEU A 828 -25.07 9.94 1.21
N ALA A 829 -25.23 10.36 -0.05
CA ALA A 829 -24.69 11.61 -0.56
C ALA A 829 -25.46 12.79 0.07
N GLY A 830 -24.87 13.47 1.05
CA GLY A 830 -25.50 14.54 1.82
C GLY A 830 -25.69 14.25 3.31
N LEU A 831 -25.43 13.01 3.75
CA LEU A 831 -25.58 12.62 5.15
C LEU A 831 -24.64 13.42 6.05
N ARG A 832 -25.20 14.19 6.99
CA ARG A 832 -24.44 14.95 8.00
C ARG A 832 -23.89 14.06 9.12
N ALA A 833 -24.50 12.90 9.36
CA ALA A 833 -24.08 11.98 10.40
C ALA A 833 -22.66 11.45 10.12
N ARG A 834 -21.82 11.42 11.15
CA ARG A 834 -20.48 10.83 11.11
C ARG A 834 -20.57 9.32 11.23
N ILE A 835 -19.64 8.59 10.59
CA ILE A 835 -19.66 7.13 10.58
C ILE A 835 -18.60 6.56 11.52
N ALA A 836 -19.02 5.70 12.45
CA ALA A 836 -18.12 4.95 13.32
C ALA A 836 -18.19 3.45 13.03
N CYS A 837 -17.04 2.77 12.97
CA CYS A 837 -16.98 1.35 12.63
C CYS A 837 -16.06 0.52 13.53
N ILE A 838 -16.42 -0.76 13.69
CA ILE A 838 -15.59 -1.77 14.35
C ILE A 838 -14.72 -2.48 13.31
N GLY A 839 -13.40 -2.25 13.37
CA GLY A 839 -12.40 -3.00 12.63
C GLY A 839 -12.16 -2.51 11.19
N PRO A 840 -10.95 -2.74 10.63
CA PRO A 840 -10.58 -2.32 9.28
C PRO A 840 -11.45 -2.94 8.17
N SER A 841 -11.98 -4.14 8.37
CA SER A 841 -12.85 -4.82 7.39
C SER A 841 -14.18 -4.09 7.23
N THR A 842 -14.78 -3.64 8.33
CA THR A 842 -16.02 -2.84 8.29
C THR A 842 -15.77 -1.47 7.66
N ALA A 843 -14.65 -0.81 8.01
CA ALA A 843 -14.28 0.47 7.41
C ALA A 843 -14.08 0.37 5.88
N ARG A 844 -13.43 -0.71 5.43
CA ARG A 844 -13.29 -1.00 3.99
C ARG A 844 -14.66 -1.20 3.33
N ALA A 845 -15.55 -1.97 3.95
CA ALA A 845 -16.90 -2.18 3.45
C ALA A 845 -17.72 -0.87 3.42
N VAL A 846 -17.54 0.06 4.37
CA VAL A 846 -18.15 1.40 4.32
C VAL A 846 -17.63 2.18 3.13
N GLN A 847 -16.31 2.19 2.90
CA GLN A 847 -15.74 2.88 1.76
C GLN A 847 -16.21 2.27 0.42
N GLU A 848 -16.33 0.95 0.37
CA GLU A 848 -16.70 0.17 -0.83
C GLU A 848 -18.18 0.30 -1.18
N TYR A 849 -19.08 0.10 -0.22
CA TYR A 849 -20.53 0.05 -0.48
C TYR A 849 -21.25 1.37 -0.20
N LEU A 850 -20.73 2.19 0.70
CA LEU A 850 -21.37 3.46 1.06
C LEU A 850 -20.62 4.69 0.53
N GLY A 851 -19.43 4.51 -0.07
CA GLY A 851 -18.67 5.60 -0.70
C GLY A 851 -18.19 6.68 0.28
N ARG A 852 -18.10 6.37 1.57
CA ARG A 852 -17.72 7.31 2.64
C ARG A 852 -16.51 6.79 3.41
N GLN A 853 -15.66 7.70 3.87
CA GLN A 853 -14.64 7.35 4.85
C GLN A 853 -15.27 7.20 6.24
N THR A 854 -14.71 6.30 7.03
CA THR A 854 -15.09 6.16 8.44
C THR A 854 -14.45 7.30 9.23
N ASP A 855 -15.26 8.10 9.92
CA ASP A 855 -14.81 9.20 10.77
C ASP A 855 -14.20 8.71 12.08
N LEU A 856 -14.64 7.55 12.58
CA LEU A 856 -14.14 6.94 13.80
C LEU A 856 -13.96 5.42 13.66
N LEU A 857 -12.72 4.96 13.74
CA LEU A 857 -12.37 3.55 13.58
C LEU A 857 -11.84 2.94 14.87
N SER A 858 -12.53 1.92 15.40
CA SER A 858 -11.93 1.03 16.39
C SER A 858 -11.01 0.02 15.68
N ARG A 859 -9.75 -0.06 16.09
CA ARG A 859 -8.81 -1.10 15.63
C ARG A 859 -9.02 -2.45 16.30
N GLU A 860 -9.80 -2.49 17.38
CA GLU A 860 -10.18 -3.71 18.07
C GLU A 860 -11.52 -4.24 17.54
N TYR A 861 -11.61 -5.55 17.32
CA TYR A 861 -12.78 -6.25 16.78
C TYR A 861 -13.87 -6.54 17.84
N VAL A 862 -14.01 -5.67 18.84
CA VAL A 862 -14.95 -5.83 19.97
C VAL A 862 -15.68 -4.52 20.25
N ALA A 863 -16.90 -4.61 20.77
CA ALA A 863 -17.80 -3.49 21.06
C ALA A 863 -17.15 -2.42 21.95
N GLU A 864 -16.33 -2.85 22.91
CA GLU A 864 -15.63 -2.00 23.87
C GLU A 864 -14.59 -1.10 23.20
N GLY A 865 -13.94 -1.58 22.13
CA GLY A 865 -12.96 -0.78 21.39
C GLY A 865 -13.59 0.45 20.72
N LEU A 866 -14.87 0.36 20.34
CA LEU A 866 -15.59 1.50 19.79
C LEU A 866 -16.03 2.49 20.86
N LEU A 867 -16.44 2.01 22.05
CA LEU A 867 -16.71 2.88 23.20
C LEU A 867 -15.45 3.67 23.61
N GLU A 868 -14.28 3.03 23.54
CA GLU A 868 -12.99 3.68 23.78
C GLU A 868 -12.67 4.72 22.71
N ALA A 869 -12.89 4.40 21.42
CA ALA A 869 -12.71 5.35 20.33
C ALA A 869 -13.60 6.60 20.51
N PHE A 870 -14.81 6.42 21.03
CA PHE A 870 -15.70 7.54 21.39
C PHE A 870 -15.25 8.34 22.63
N ARG A 871 -14.17 7.98 23.35
CA ARG A 871 -13.65 8.82 24.45
C ARG A 871 -13.18 10.19 24.02
N ALA A 872 -12.64 10.32 22.81
CA ALA A 872 -12.22 11.60 22.24
C ALA A 872 -13.39 12.46 21.73
N HIS A 873 -14.64 11.98 21.84
CA HIS A 873 -15.82 12.67 21.33
C HIS A 873 -16.87 12.87 22.44
N PRO A 874 -17.35 14.11 22.67
CA PRO A 874 -18.45 14.35 23.61
C PRO A 874 -19.75 13.76 23.05
N LEU A 875 -20.42 12.92 23.85
CA LEU A 875 -21.61 12.15 23.46
C LEU A 875 -22.91 12.64 24.11
N GLU A 876 -22.82 13.53 25.09
CA GLU A 876 -23.97 14.02 25.84
C GLU A 876 -24.95 14.77 24.93
N GLY A 877 -26.21 14.30 24.90
CA GLY A 877 -27.27 14.85 24.05
C GLY A 877 -27.22 14.44 22.56
N ARG A 878 -26.22 13.68 22.12
CA ARG A 878 -26.07 13.25 20.71
C ARG A 878 -27.01 12.11 20.35
N GLN A 879 -27.53 12.13 19.13
CA GLN A 879 -28.39 11.10 18.55
C GLN A 879 -27.53 10.09 17.77
N ILE A 880 -27.56 8.82 18.15
CA ILE A 880 -26.74 7.76 17.54
C ILE A 880 -27.66 6.66 16.99
N LEU A 881 -27.50 6.35 15.71
CA LEU A 881 -28.08 5.17 15.09
C LEU A 881 -27.07 4.02 15.12
N LEU A 882 -27.37 2.98 15.89
CA LEU A 882 -26.58 1.74 15.94
C LEU A 882 -27.22 0.69 15.04
N ALA A 883 -26.65 0.48 13.86
CA ALA A 883 -27.13 -0.49 12.88
C ALA A 883 -26.27 -1.77 12.96
N ARG A 884 -26.87 -2.88 13.42
CA ARG A 884 -26.16 -4.12 13.76
C ARG A 884 -26.93 -5.38 13.37
N ALA A 885 -26.33 -6.55 13.52
CA ALA A 885 -27.05 -7.83 13.40
C ALA A 885 -28.08 -7.98 14.53
N ALA A 886 -29.21 -8.64 14.26
CA ALA A 886 -30.29 -8.83 15.24
C ALA A 886 -29.82 -9.53 16.52
N GLU A 887 -28.92 -10.52 16.42
CA GLU A 887 -28.42 -11.32 17.54
C GLU A 887 -27.22 -10.68 18.29
N ALA A 888 -26.84 -9.43 17.97
CA ALA A 888 -25.65 -8.82 18.55
C ALA A 888 -25.84 -8.39 20.03
N ARG A 889 -24.80 -8.56 20.86
CA ARG A 889 -24.81 -8.23 22.30
C ARG A 889 -25.07 -6.73 22.57
N ASP A 890 -25.76 -6.43 23.68
CA ASP A 890 -26.21 -5.07 24.08
C ASP A 890 -25.20 -4.19 24.80
N VAL A 891 -23.94 -4.61 24.88
CA VAL A 891 -22.88 -3.89 25.60
C VAL A 891 -22.63 -2.49 25.03
N LEU A 892 -22.63 -2.35 23.71
CA LEU A 892 -22.39 -1.07 23.01
C LEU A 892 -23.51 -0.03 23.22
N PRO A 893 -24.80 -0.34 23.01
CA PRO A 893 -25.87 0.62 23.27
C PRO A 893 -25.96 1.05 24.74
N GLY A 894 -25.71 0.15 25.70
CA GLY A 894 -25.64 0.50 27.12
C GLY A 894 -24.54 1.52 27.41
N GLY A 895 -23.31 1.23 26.99
CA GLY A 895 -22.16 2.12 27.24
C GLY A 895 -22.23 3.47 26.53
N LEU A 896 -22.95 3.57 25.40
CA LEU A 896 -23.20 4.86 24.73
C LEU A 896 -24.26 5.68 25.49
N ARG A 897 -25.32 5.04 26.00
CA ARG A 897 -26.38 5.70 26.80
C ARG A 897 -25.87 6.19 28.16
N GLU A 898 -25.03 5.42 28.83
CA GLU A 898 -24.38 5.82 30.09
C GLU A 898 -23.52 7.09 29.94
N ARG A 899 -23.07 7.39 28.71
CA ARG A 899 -22.30 8.59 28.37
C ARG A 899 -23.17 9.74 27.86
N GLY A 900 -24.48 9.66 28.07
CA GLY A 900 -25.45 10.72 27.78
C GLY A 900 -25.96 10.78 26.33
N ALA A 901 -25.61 9.80 25.46
CA ALA A 901 -26.15 9.74 24.12
C ALA A 901 -27.56 9.11 24.09
N ARG A 902 -28.38 9.55 23.14
CA ARG A 902 -29.61 8.85 22.75
C ARG A 902 -29.27 7.86 21.65
N VAL A 903 -29.57 6.57 21.87
CA VAL A 903 -29.14 5.49 20.98
C VAL A 903 -30.34 4.70 20.50
N ASP A 904 -30.59 4.78 19.20
CA ASP A 904 -31.58 3.96 18.49
C ASP A 904 -30.86 2.73 17.93
N VAL A 905 -31.33 1.53 18.30
CA VAL A 905 -30.71 0.27 17.89
C VAL A 905 -31.59 -0.38 16.85
N VAL A 906 -31.03 -0.59 15.66
CA VAL A 906 -31.78 -1.09 14.51
C VAL A 906 -31.12 -2.36 13.96
N PRO A 907 -31.86 -3.47 13.87
CA PRO A 907 -31.37 -4.70 13.25
C PRO A 907 -31.33 -4.55 11.71
N LEU A 908 -30.17 -4.82 11.10
CA LEU A 908 -29.99 -4.77 9.64
C LEU A 908 -30.24 -6.11 8.95
N TYR A 909 -29.96 -7.20 9.64
CA TYR A 909 -30.08 -8.56 9.15
C TYR A 909 -30.05 -9.53 10.34
N ARG A 910 -30.54 -10.76 10.11
CA ARG A 910 -30.43 -11.89 11.03
C ARG A 910 -29.59 -13.00 10.42
N THR A 911 -28.93 -13.80 11.26
CA THR A 911 -28.13 -14.93 10.80
C THR A 911 -28.93 -16.20 10.97
N VAL A 912 -29.32 -16.84 9.87
CA VAL A 912 -30.10 -18.07 9.90
C VAL A 912 -29.20 -19.24 9.52
N ALA A 913 -29.18 -20.29 10.35
CA ALA A 913 -28.50 -21.53 9.98
C ALA A 913 -29.24 -22.19 8.81
N LEU A 914 -28.50 -22.71 7.83
CA LEU A 914 -29.13 -23.43 6.72
C LEU A 914 -29.70 -24.77 7.23
N GLU A 915 -30.90 -25.11 6.76
CA GLU A 915 -31.58 -26.38 7.05
C GLU A 915 -31.17 -27.48 6.07
N ASP A 916 -30.76 -27.13 4.85
CA ASP A 916 -30.25 -28.05 3.82
C ASP A 916 -29.07 -27.43 3.05
N LEU A 917 -28.28 -28.29 2.40
CA LEU A 917 -27.17 -27.87 1.56
C LEU A 917 -27.67 -27.16 0.28
N PRO A 918 -26.97 -26.12 -0.21
CA PRO A 918 -27.30 -25.52 -1.49
C PRO A 918 -27.30 -26.54 -2.63
N SER A 919 -28.17 -26.32 -3.63
CA SER A 919 -28.29 -27.17 -4.81
C SER A 919 -26.94 -27.35 -5.52
N GLY A 920 -26.50 -28.58 -5.74
CA GLY A 920 -25.21 -28.91 -6.35
C GLY A 920 -24.11 -29.24 -5.35
N THR A 921 -24.14 -28.67 -4.14
CA THR A 921 -23.11 -28.89 -3.11
C THR A 921 -23.05 -30.33 -2.63
N ARG A 922 -24.20 -31.03 -2.57
CA ARG A 922 -24.24 -32.46 -2.22
C ARG A 922 -23.43 -33.31 -3.22
N GLN A 923 -23.51 -33.01 -4.51
CA GLN A 923 -22.77 -33.72 -5.54
C GLN A 923 -21.26 -33.42 -5.44
N GLU A 924 -20.88 -32.16 -5.22
CA GLU A 924 -19.49 -31.76 -5.04
C GLU A 924 -18.82 -32.40 -3.81
N LEU A 925 -19.57 -32.58 -2.71
CA LEU A 925 -19.07 -33.29 -1.52
C LEU A 925 -18.90 -34.80 -1.76
N LEU A 926 -19.77 -35.42 -2.57
CA LEU A 926 -19.70 -36.84 -2.93
C LEU A 926 -18.55 -37.14 -3.90
N GLU A 927 -18.11 -36.16 -4.68
CA GLU A 927 -16.92 -36.24 -5.55
C GLU A 927 -15.59 -36.28 -4.76
N GLY A 928 -15.63 -36.03 -3.44
CA GLY A 928 -14.49 -36.16 -2.54
C GLY A 928 -14.06 -34.85 -1.88
N VAL A 929 -13.60 -34.95 -0.63
CA VAL A 929 -13.10 -33.84 0.19
C VAL A 929 -11.79 -34.26 0.86
N ASP A 930 -10.72 -33.50 0.64
CA ASP A 930 -9.40 -33.73 1.23
C ASP A 930 -9.27 -33.07 2.62
N LEU A 931 -9.93 -31.93 2.84
CA LEU A 931 -9.86 -31.17 4.11
C LEU A 931 -11.08 -30.26 4.27
N VAL A 932 -11.51 -30.04 5.51
CA VAL A 932 -12.52 -29.03 5.86
C VAL A 932 -11.89 -27.89 6.66
N THR A 933 -12.17 -26.64 6.31
CA THR A 933 -11.75 -25.46 7.08
C THR A 933 -12.93 -24.87 7.85
N VAL A 934 -12.71 -24.53 9.13
CA VAL A 934 -13.75 -23.98 10.01
C VAL A 934 -13.23 -22.83 10.89
N THR A 935 -14.08 -21.82 11.07
CA THR A 935 -13.71 -20.58 11.78
C THR A 935 -14.36 -20.41 13.14
N ALA A 936 -15.42 -21.19 13.45
CA ALA A 936 -16.13 -21.09 14.72
C ALA A 936 -16.82 -22.40 15.11
N SER A 937 -17.00 -22.63 16.41
CA SER A 937 -17.67 -23.84 16.95
C SER A 937 -19.12 -24.00 16.47
N SER A 938 -19.86 -22.92 16.26
CA SER A 938 -21.22 -22.97 15.71
C SER A 938 -21.24 -23.46 14.26
N VAL A 939 -20.24 -23.05 13.46
CA VAL A 939 -20.05 -23.47 12.07
C VAL A 939 -19.70 -24.97 12.00
N VAL A 940 -18.88 -25.46 12.92
CA VAL A 940 -18.56 -26.89 13.04
C VAL A 940 -19.81 -27.73 13.28
N ARG A 941 -20.68 -27.32 14.22
CA ARG A 941 -21.93 -28.02 14.52
C ARG A 941 -22.91 -27.99 13.34
N ALA A 942 -23.04 -26.83 12.68
CA ALA A 942 -23.90 -26.68 11.52
C ALA A 942 -23.42 -27.52 10.32
N PHE A 943 -22.13 -27.49 10.02
CA PHE A 943 -21.53 -28.28 8.95
C PHE A 943 -21.68 -29.78 9.19
N HIS A 944 -21.40 -30.25 10.41
CA HIS A 944 -21.52 -31.67 10.76
C HIS A 944 -22.95 -32.19 10.55
N ARG A 945 -23.95 -31.43 11.01
CA ARG A 945 -25.38 -31.77 10.81
C ARG A 945 -25.77 -31.77 9.32
N LEU A 946 -25.32 -30.79 8.54
CA LEU A 946 -25.66 -30.67 7.12
C LEU A 946 -24.97 -31.74 6.24
N THR A 947 -23.87 -32.31 6.74
CA THR A 947 -23.08 -33.32 6.02
C THR A 947 -23.17 -34.71 6.65
N GLU A 948 -24.09 -34.90 7.60
CA GLU A 948 -24.34 -36.18 8.24
C GLU A 948 -24.75 -37.23 7.20
N GLY A 949 -24.03 -38.35 7.15
CA GLY A 949 -24.21 -39.40 6.14
C GLY A 949 -23.61 -39.10 4.76
N LEU A 950 -23.03 -37.91 4.53
CA LEU A 950 -22.31 -37.54 3.30
C LEU A 950 -20.79 -37.59 3.47
N LEU A 951 -20.28 -37.18 4.64
CA LEU A 951 -18.86 -37.22 4.97
C LEU A 951 -18.62 -38.07 6.22
N ASP A 952 -17.57 -38.90 6.18
CA ASP A 952 -17.13 -39.67 7.35
C ASP A 952 -16.23 -38.80 8.22
N SER A 953 -16.76 -38.27 9.33
CA SER A 953 -16.03 -37.36 10.23
C SER A 953 -14.74 -37.96 10.78
N ARG A 954 -14.63 -39.30 10.89
CA ARG A 954 -13.40 -39.94 11.37
C ARG A 954 -12.28 -39.92 10.33
N LYS A 955 -12.63 -39.90 9.04
CA LYS A 955 -11.67 -39.95 7.94
C LYS A 955 -11.35 -38.57 7.37
N THR A 956 -12.30 -37.65 7.38
CA THR A 956 -12.15 -36.32 6.79
C THR A 956 -11.34 -35.40 7.72
N PRO A 957 -10.16 -34.93 7.31
CA PRO A 957 -9.36 -34.00 8.10
C PRO A 957 -10.05 -32.63 8.22
N LEU A 958 -9.85 -31.95 9.35
CA LEU A 958 -10.45 -30.64 9.62
C LEU A 958 -9.44 -29.66 10.23
N ALA A 959 -9.22 -28.53 9.57
CA ALA A 959 -8.41 -27.42 10.06
C ALA A 959 -9.29 -26.37 10.74
N ALA A 960 -8.99 -26.07 12.00
CA ALA A 960 -9.76 -25.13 12.82
C ALA A 960 -8.95 -23.86 13.12
N LEU A 961 -9.60 -22.71 13.01
CA LEU A 961 -9.00 -21.38 13.27
C LEU A 961 -8.53 -21.19 14.73
N GLY A 962 -8.98 -22.03 15.66
CA GLY A 962 -8.55 -21.94 17.06
C GLY A 962 -8.92 -23.15 17.91
N PRO A 963 -8.39 -23.23 19.15
CA PRO A 963 -8.44 -24.42 19.99
C PRO A 963 -9.86 -24.81 20.43
N ILE A 964 -10.73 -23.83 20.70
CA ILE A 964 -12.13 -24.08 21.10
C ILE A 964 -12.91 -24.71 19.93
N THR A 965 -12.67 -24.21 18.71
CA THR A 965 -13.30 -24.75 17.49
C THR A 965 -12.79 -26.16 17.19
N ALA A 966 -11.48 -26.40 17.39
CA ALA A 966 -10.88 -27.72 17.27
C ALA A 966 -11.46 -28.72 18.29
N GLN A 967 -11.64 -28.30 19.54
CA GLN A 967 -12.27 -29.13 20.57
C GLN A 967 -13.69 -29.51 20.18
N THR A 968 -14.49 -28.55 19.70
CA THR A 968 -15.86 -28.82 19.22
C THR A 968 -15.87 -29.84 18.08
N ALA A 969 -14.90 -29.78 17.15
CA ALA A 969 -14.78 -30.77 16.08
C ALA A 969 -14.46 -32.17 16.62
N ARG A 970 -13.56 -32.29 17.59
CA ARG A 970 -13.23 -33.58 18.24
C ARG A 970 -14.43 -34.19 18.97
N GLU A 971 -15.22 -33.36 19.67
CA GLU A 971 -16.46 -33.79 20.33
C GLU A 971 -17.50 -34.36 19.35
N LEU A 972 -17.52 -33.87 18.11
CA LEU A 972 -18.40 -34.35 17.04
C LEU A 972 -17.78 -35.50 16.20
N GLY A 973 -16.69 -36.09 16.67
CA GLY A 973 -16.09 -37.29 16.08
C GLY A 973 -15.08 -37.06 14.96
N TYR A 974 -14.56 -35.83 14.79
CA TYR A 974 -13.41 -35.59 13.90
C TYR A 974 -12.10 -36.01 14.59
N GLU A 975 -11.42 -37.02 14.04
CA GLU A 975 -10.19 -37.56 14.62
C GLU A 975 -8.93 -36.79 14.18
N ARG A 976 -8.91 -36.32 12.92
CA ARG A 976 -7.78 -35.57 12.33
C ARG A 976 -8.04 -34.05 12.35
N VAL A 977 -7.82 -33.41 13.50
CA VAL A 977 -8.08 -31.97 13.69
C VAL A 977 -6.80 -31.17 13.90
N GLY A 978 -6.45 -30.31 12.93
CA GLY A 978 -5.36 -29.33 13.04
C GLY A 978 -5.84 -27.99 13.58
N VAL A 979 -4.97 -27.29 14.30
CA VAL A 979 -5.29 -26.02 14.97
C VAL A 979 -4.35 -24.95 14.47
N ALA A 980 -4.91 -23.87 13.92
CA ALA A 980 -4.14 -22.71 13.52
C ALA A 980 -3.43 -22.10 14.76
N PRO A 981 -2.08 -21.95 14.74
CA PRO A 981 -1.34 -21.35 15.86
C PRO A 981 -1.74 -19.90 16.13
N GLU A 982 -2.20 -19.17 15.12
CA GLU A 982 -2.83 -17.86 15.28
C GLU A 982 -4.27 -17.90 14.74
N ALA A 983 -5.18 -17.13 15.35
CA ALA A 983 -6.57 -17.01 14.88
C ALA A 983 -6.68 -16.10 13.64
N THR A 984 -5.91 -16.40 12.59
CA THR A 984 -5.84 -15.66 11.33
C THR A 984 -6.07 -16.60 10.14
N LEU A 985 -6.56 -16.06 9.02
CA LEU A 985 -6.78 -16.85 7.81
C LEU A 985 -5.47 -17.41 7.23
N ASP A 986 -4.36 -16.66 7.32
CA ASP A 986 -3.04 -17.14 6.89
C ASP A 986 -2.59 -18.35 7.70
N SER A 987 -2.78 -18.31 9.01
CA SER A 987 -2.46 -19.43 9.88
C SER A 987 -3.36 -20.63 9.62
N LEU A 988 -4.63 -20.42 9.26
CA LEU A 988 -5.56 -21.49 8.90
C LEU A 988 -5.17 -22.17 7.56
N VAL A 989 -4.72 -21.38 6.58
CA VAL A 989 -4.19 -21.89 5.30
C VAL A 989 -2.89 -22.65 5.52
N GLN A 990 -2.00 -22.15 6.36
CA GLN A 990 -0.75 -22.84 6.70
C GLN A 990 -1.01 -24.19 7.40
N THR A 991 -1.96 -24.24 8.34
CA THR A 991 -2.39 -25.50 8.95
C THR A 991 -3.02 -26.44 7.92
N ALA A 992 -3.79 -25.92 6.95
CA ALA A 992 -4.31 -26.72 5.86
C ALA A 992 -3.20 -27.35 5.00
N ILE A 993 -2.14 -26.58 4.71
CA ILE A 993 -0.93 -27.06 4.03
C ILE A 993 -0.26 -28.17 4.83
N GLU A 994 0.01 -27.95 6.12
CA GLU A 994 0.69 -28.91 6.99
C GLU A 994 -0.08 -30.22 7.19
N MET A 995 -1.42 -30.17 7.14
CA MET A 995 -2.26 -31.36 7.27
C MET A 995 -2.37 -32.20 6.00
N LEU A 996 -2.07 -31.61 4.83
CA LEU A 996 -2.22 -32.20 3.49
C LEU A 996 -0.88 -32.46 2.78
N ALA A 997 0.21 -31.86 3.25
CA ALA A 997 1.59 -32.24 2.95
C ALA A 997 1.93 -33.59 3.58
#